data_AF-A0A939UFC4-F1
#
_entry.id   AF-A0A939UFC4-F1
#
_cell.length_a   1.000
_cell.length_b   1.000
_cell.length_c   1.000
_cell.angle_alpha   90.00
_cell.angle_beta   90.00
_cell.angle_gamma   90.00
#
_symmetry.space_group_name_H-M   'P 1'
#
loop_
_entity.id
_entity.type
_entity.pdbx_description
1 polymer ?
#
loop_
_entity_poly.entity_id
_entity_poly.type
_entity_poly.pdbx_seq_one_letter_code
_entity_poly.pdbx_strand_id
1 'polypeptide(L)'
;MASLSLKHIYKVYDGGVKAVNDFCMEIDDKEFIVFVGPSGCGKSTTLRMIAGLEEITAGELMIGDEVVNDVEPKDRNIAMVFQNYALYPHMTVRENMAFALRLRKDLSEEEIMARVDEAAAKLDIAQFLDRKPRALSGGQRQRVSLGRAIVRSPKVFLLDEPLSNLDAKLRAQMRTEISKLHKQLATTFIYVTHDQVEAMTMGTRIVVMKFGVVQQIDTPKNLYDFPGNKFVAGFIGTPQMNFFDATLRRDGEEIEITFANDRKIRVPRECLVKAKSKYLDGETVVTLGIRPEDIHFEEEFVQAHPKTALDTSIGIIEALGSESIVYCELDPDRDSISDSGTRMVLKVDPRIQLSIDQPIRVALDPERIHLFDHDTEMSIMPRVPDVNLLQGKVKGGQVDFDGVKFALPEALALADGEYRFAIPSDAFRFDHEEIAEEIAEGDPKHVVPAQPVPPKYAKKAFVGAVNPLAHAQFAHVVPGGEVEVEVKSVETVGKVKLLRFAFGDDPVFAVGNADLEDGIAKIKTDIDWKKVSIVDAEGNEIPALNLTNVLHGKMVKERIGKKDFNFGLDLAGKIFYSTEFVQQKLFNAAGRKVFDINLDVDFDPYSVMIAEEGIPAKVSKISHFNGESFATCSVGDSKVNVFLRQGQAPQEGDEVNLSLDITALGIVEADRGIRII
;
A
#
# COMPACT_ATOMS: atom_id res chain seq x y z
N MET A 1 -9.50 17.65 -16.64
CA MET A 1 -8.62 16.52 -16.29
C MET A 1 -9.27 15.80 -15.13
N ALA A 2 -9.21 14.47 -15.06
CA ALA A 2 -9.99 13.73 -14.06
C ALA A 2 -9.09 12.72 -13.36
N SER A 3 -8.49 13.16 -12.25
CA SER A 3 -7.99 12.28 -11.22
C SER A 3 -9.16 11.49 -10.61
N LEU A 4 -8.89 10.28 -10.13
CA LEU A 4 -9.83 9.51 -9.32
C LEU A 4 -9.24 9.32 -7.93
N SER A 5 -9.99 9.67 -6.89
CA SER A 5 -9.58 9.44 -5.50
C SER A 5 -10.55 8.47 -4.85
N LEU A 6 -10.01 7.39 -4.28
CA LEU A 6 -10.72 6.47 -3.41
C LEU A 6 -10.14 6.64 -2.01
N LYS A 7 -10.93 7.14 -1.06
CA LYS A 7 -10.52 7.36 0.33
C LYS A 7 -11.32 6.44 1.23
N HIS A 8 -10.64 5.50 1.88
CA HIS A 8 -11.22 4.58 2.85
C HIS A 8 -12.49 3.89 2.35
N ILE A 9 -12.48 3.37 1.12
CA ILE A 9 -13.68 2.77 0.52
C ILE A 9 -13.96 1.40 1.13
N TYR A 10 -15.17 1.23 1.66
CA TYR A 10 -15.69 -0.04 2.17
C TYR A 10 -16.91 -0.50 1.38
N LYS A 11 -17.01 -1.82 1.22
CA LYS A 11 -18.25 -2.51 0.83
C LYS A 11 -18.55 -3.63 1.79
N VAL A 12 -19.66 -3.50 2.50
CA VAL A 12 -20.18 -4.53 3.41
C VAL A 12 -21.54 -5.00 2.88
N TYR A 13 -21.63 -6.28 2.56
CA TYR A 13 -22.91 -6.90 2.19
C TYR A 13 -23.68 -7.35 3.44
N ASP A 14 -24.96 -7.67 3.24
CA ASP A 14 -25.81 -8.27 4.27
C ASP A 14 -25.13 -9.48 4.92
N GLY A 15 -25.21 -9.57 6.25
CA GLY A 15 -24.48 -10.56 7.04
C GLY A 15 -23.09 -10.13 7.50
N GLY A 16 -22.65 -8.90 7.17
CA GLY A 16 -21.41 -8.31 7.69
C GLY A 16 -20.15 -8.71 6.93
N VAL A 17 -20.29 -9.30 5.73
CA VAL A 17 -19.15 -9.67 4.88
C VAL A 17 -18.56 -8.41 4.26
N LYS A 18 -17.34 -8.07 4.65
CA LYS A 18 -16.55 -6.97 4.05
C LYS A 18 -15.95 -7.45 2.72
N ALA A 19 -16.60 -7.15 1.61
CA ALA A 19 -16.11 -7.52 0.28
C ALA A 19 -14.98 -6.60 -0.20
N VAL A 20 -14.99 -5.35 0.25
CA VAL A 20 -13.89 -4.39 0.11
C VAL A 20 -13.69 -3.74 1.47
N ASN A 21 -12.45 -3.75 1.96
CA ASN A 21 -12.09 -3.27 3.29
C ASN A 21 -10.96 -2.26 3.16
N ASP A 22 -11.28 -1.01 3.46
CA ASP A 22 -10.34 0.12 3.52
C ASP A 22 -9.53 0.35 2.24
N PHE A 23 -10.21 0.42 1.10
CA PHE A 23 -9.55 0.67 -0.17
C PHE A 23 -9.21 2.15 -0.30
N CYS A 24 -7.91 2.46 -0.27
CA CYS A 24 -7.37 3.80 -0.52
C CYS A 24 -6.52 3.80 -1.79
N MET A 25 -6.77 4.74 -2.71
CA MET A 25 -5.94 4.93 -3.89
C MET A 25 -6.22 6.29 -4.55
N GLU A 26 -5.14 7.00 -4.86
CA GLU A 26 -5.16 8.11 -5.82
C GLU A 26 -4.77 7.60 -7.21
N ILE A 27 -5.52 8.01 -8.23
CA ILE A 27 -5.27 7.68 -9.64
C ILE A 27 -5.09 8.99 -10.41
N ASP A 28 -3.90 9.17 -10.97
CA ASP A 28 -3.57 10.34 -11.76
C ASP A 28 -4.23 10.27 -13.14
N ASP A 29 -4.41 11.43 -13.78
CA ASP A 29 -4.96 11.52 -15.13
C ASP A 29 -4.12 10.67 -16.11
N LYS A 30 -4.79 9.88 -16.96
CA LYS A 30 -4.17 9.04 -18.02
C LYS A 30 -3.39 7.84 -17.51
N GLU A 31 -3.56 7.44 -16.26
CA GLU A 31 -3.04 6.17 -15.78
C GLU A 31 -3.84 4.99 -16.31
N PHE A 32 -3.14 3.86 -16.47
CA PHE A 32 -3.74 2.57 -16.75
C PHE A 32 -3.60 1.70 -15.51
N ILE A 33 -4.62 1.71 -14.65
CA ILE A 33 -4.64 0.94 -13.43
C ILE A 33 -5.19 -0.46 -13.69
N VAL A 34 -4.48 -1.48 -13.22
CA VAL A 34 -4.96 -2.88 -13.32
C VAL A 34 -5.22 -3.46 -11.93
N PHE A 35 -6.44 -3.92 -11.67
CA PHE A 35 -6.76 -4.69 -10.48
C PHE A 35 -6.56 -6.17 -10.75
N VAL A 36 -5.76 -6.83 -9.92
CA VAL A 36 -5.44 -8.26 -10.06
C VAL A 36 -5.52 -8.97 -8.70
N GLY A 37 -5.86 -10.25 -8.73
CA GLY A 37 -5.96 -11.07 -7.52
C GLY A 37 -6.89 -12.27 -7.72
N PRO A 38 -6.98 -13.18 -6.73
CA PRO A 38 -7.83 -14.36 -6.78
C PRO A 38 -9.32 -14.05 -6.96
N SER A 39 -10.10 -15.05 -7.34
CA SER A 39 -11.57 -14.93 -7.37
C SER A 39 -12.11 -14.53 -6.00
N GLY A 40 -13.07 -13.59 -5.98
CA GLY A 40 -13.70 -13.13 -4.74
C GLY A 40 -12.90 -12.11 -3.91
N CYS A 41 -11.77 -11.58 -4.40
CA CYS A 41 -10.99 -10.60 -3.64
C CYS A 41 -11.49 -9.14 -3.71
N GLY A 42 -12.64 -8.87 -4.35
CA GLY A 42 -13.28 -7.55 -4.37
C GLY A 42 -13.06 -6.70 -5.64
N LYS A 43 -12.26 -7.14 -6.62
CA LYS A 43 -11.92 -6.35 -7.84
C LYS A 43 -13.14 -5.79 -8.59
N SER A 44 -14.04 -6.67 -9.03
CA SER A 44 -15.23 -6.27 -9.80
C SER A 44 -16.21 -5.49 -8.92
N THR A 45 -16.27 -5.76 -7.62
CA THR A 45 -17.06 -4.98 -6.65
C THR A 45 -16.52 -3.54 -6.57
N THR A 46 -15.21 -3.34 -6.41
CA THR A 46 -14.57 -2.02 -6.46
C THR A 46 -14.85 -1.31 -7.79
N LEU A 47 -14.68 -2.02 -8.92
CA LEU A 47 -14.95 -1.45 -10.24
C LEU A 47 -16.41 -1.01 -10.41
N ARG A 48 -17.36 -1.79 -9.90
CA ARG A 48 -18.80 -1.46 -9.93
C ARG A 48 -19.17 -0.32 -9.00
N MET A 49 -18.51 -0.18 -7.86
CA MET A 49 -18.66 1.00 -6.99
C MET A 49 -18.19 2.27 -7.69
N ILE A 50 -17.06 2.21 -8.40
CA ILE A 50 -16.59 3.33 -9.23
C ILE A 50 -17.62 3.63 -10.33
N ALA A 51 -18.15 2.59 -10.98
CA ALA A 51 -19.20 2.69 -11.99
C ALA A 51 -20.53 3.26 -11.48
N GLY A 52 -20.77 3.27 -10.17
CA GLY A 52 -22.07 3.57 -9.55
C GLY A 52 -23.10 2.46 -9.66
N LEU A 53 -22.69 1.27 -10.11
CA LEU A 53 -23.57 0.09 -10.22
C LEU A 53 -23.72 -0.65 -8.89
N GLU A 54 -22.86 -0.34 -7.92
CA GLU A 54 -22.98 -0.78 -6.54
C GLU A 54 -22.77 0.42 -5.59
N GLU A 55 -23.55 0.47 -4.52
CA GLU A 55 -23.43 1.51 -3.49
C GLU A 55 -22.17 1.29 -2.63
N ILE A 56 -21.51 2.38 -2.25
CA ILE A 56 -20.38 2.40 -1.32
C ILE A 56 -20.92 2.39 0.11
N THR A 57 -20.41 1.53 0.98
CA THR A 57 -20.85 1.47 2.38
C THR A 57 -20.26 2.61 3.20
N ALA A 58 -18.96 2.89 3.07
CA ALA A 58 -18.28 3.98 3.74
C ALA A 58 -17.07 4.45 2.92
N GLY A 59 -16.57 5.64 3.22
CA GLY A 59 -15.49 6.30 2.48
C GLY A 59 -15.96 7.27 1.41
N GLU A 60 -15.02 7.83 0.67
CA GLU A 60 -15.25 8.84 -0.37
C GLU A 60 -14.68 8.40 -1.71
N LEU A 61 -15.50 8.51 -2.75
CA LEU A 61 -15.08 8.36 -4.14
C LEU A 61 -15.18 9.72 -4.81
N MET A 62 -14.07 10.26 -5.29
CA MET A 62 -14.04 11.51 -6.04
C MET A 62 -13.63 11.29 -7.50
N ILE A 63 -14.29 11.98 -8.43
CA ILE A 63 -13.91 12.06 -9.85
C ILE A 63 -13.60 13.53 -10.17
N GLY A 64 -12.31 13.86 -10.32
CA GLY A 64 -11.86 15.25 -10.22
C GLY A 64 -12.12 15.78 -8.81
N ASP A 65 -12.73 16.96 -8.70
CA ASP A 65 -12.95 17.64 -7.42
C ASP A 65 -14.32 17.32 -6.78
N GLU A 66 -15.12 16.45 -7.41
CA GLU A 66 -16.48 16.14 -6.97
C GLU A 66 -16.57 14.76 -6.30
N VAL A 67 -17.18 14.70 -5.11
CA VAL A 67 -17.58 13.45 -4.46
C VAL A 67 -18.78 12.86 -5.20
N VAL A 68 -18.63 11.64 -5.72
CA VAL A 68 -19.64 11.00 -6.60
C VAL A 68 -20.37 9.82 -5.98
N ASN A 69 -20.24 9.58 -4.67
CA ASN A 69 -20.86 8.45 -3.97
C ASN A 69 -22.36 8.29 -4.31
N ASP A 70 -23.11 9.40 -4.26
CA ASP A 70 -24.56 9.45 -4.46
C ASP A 70 -24.97 9.89 -5.89
N VAL A 71 -23.99 10.04 -6.79
CA VAL A 71 -24.24 10.42 -8.19
C VAL A 71 -24.63 9.18 -9.00
N GLU A 72 -25.72 9.28 -9.76
CA GLU A 72 -26.21 8.22 -10.65
C GLU A 72 -25.16 7.84 -11.72
N PRO A 73 -25.04 6.55 -12.12
CA PRO A 73 -24.03 6.07 -13.07
C PRO A 73 -23.95 6.86 -14.39
N LYS A 74 -25.10 7.33 -14.88
CA LYS A 74 -25.20 8.09 -16.14
C LYS A 74 -24.54 9.47 -16.03
N ASP A 75 -24.50 10.04 -14.83
CA ASP A 75 -24.06 11.41 -14.55
C ASP A 75 -22.58 11.46 -14.09
N ARG A 76 -21.97 10.31 -13.76
CA ARG A 76 -20.55 10.21 -13.37
C ARG A 76 -19.53 10.44 -14.50
N ASN A 77 -20.00 10.59 -15.74
CA ASN A 77 -19.15 10.76 -16.93
C ASN A 77 -18.06 9.66 -17.12
N ILE A 78 -18.45 8.41 -16.87
CA ILE A 78 -17.61 7.20 -17.02
C ILE A 78 -18.23 6.23 -18.04
N ALA A 79 -17.40 5.39 -18.64
CA ALA A 79 -17.88 4.31 -19.51
C ALA A 79 -17.33 2.95 -19.05
N MET A 80 -18.23 1.97 -18.95
CA MET A 80 -17.90 0.62 -18.53
C MET A 80 -18.04 -0.37 -19.69
N VAL A 81 -17.06 -1.26 -19.80
CA VAL A 81 -17.01 -2.39 -20.74
C VAL A 81 -17.13 -3.68 -19.93
N PHE A 82 -18.21 -4.42 -20.16
CA PHE A 82 -18.53 -5.65 -19.44
C PHE A 82 -17.88 -6.88 -20.06
N GLN A 83 -17.63 -7.90 -19.23
CA GLN A 83 -17.08 -9.21 -19.61
C GLN A 83 -17.81 -9.89 -20.79
N ASN A 84 -19.14 -9.82 -20.83
CA ASN A 84 -19.98 -10.51 -21.83
C ASN A 84 -20.26 -9.67 -23.10
N TYR A 85 -19.46 -8.64 -23.38
CA TYR A 85 -19.65 -7.63 -24.43
C TYR A 85 -20.90 -6.74 -24.29
N ALA A 86 -21.99 -7.27 -23.71
CA ALA A 86 -23.27 -6.60 -23.46
C ALA A 86 -23.87 -5.91 -24.70
N LEU A 87 -23.64 -6.44 -25.91
CA LEU A 87 -24.14 -5.88 -27.17
C LEU A 87 -25.62 -6.22 -27.39
N TYR A 88 -26.38 -5.29 -27.95
CA TYR A 88 -27.77 -5.52 -28.35
C TYR A 88 -27.79 -6.36 -29.64
N PRO A 89 -28.28 -7.62 -29.59
CA PRO A 89 -28.12 -8.57 -30.69
C PRO A 89 -29.00 -8.24 -31.92
N HIS A 90 -30.07 -7.46 -31.71
CA HIS A 90 -31.01 -7.06 -32.74
C HIS A 90 -30.57 -5.81 -33.52
N MET A 91 -29.64 -5.03 -32.95
CA MET A 91 -29.08 -3.81 -33.52
C MET A 91 -27.82 -4.09 -34.36
N THR A 92 -27.53 -3.25 -35.35
CA THR A 92 -26.25 -3.23 -36.07
C THR A 92 -25.10 -2.72 -35.19
N VAL A 93 -23.85 -2.84 -35.63
CA VAL A 93 -22.70 -2.25 -34.94
C VAL A 93 -22.86 -0.74 -34.81
N ARG A 94 -23.23 -0.06 -35.90
CA ARG A 94 -23.50 1.39 -35.93
C ARG A 94 -24.56 1.78 -34.90
N GLU A 95 -25.68 1.04 -34.87
CA GLU A 95 -26.76 1.28 -33.91
C GLU A 95 -26.32 1.03 -32.46
N ASN A 96 -25.55 -0.04 -32.21
CA ASN A 96 -25.01 -0.33 -30.88
C ASN A 96 -24.13 0.82 -30.36
N MET A 97 -23.26 1.37 -31.22
CA MET A 97 -22.38 2.49 -30.89
C MET A 97 -23.16 3.80 -30.73
N ALA A 98 -24.11 4.09 -31.60
CA ALA A 98 -24.92 5.32 -31.55
C ALA A 98 -25.90 5.38 -30.36
N PHE A 99 -26.32 4.22 -29.83
CA PHE A 99 -27.42 4.13 -28.87
C PHE A 99 -27.29 5.04 -27.65
N ALA A 100 -26.12 5.04 -26.99
CA ALA A 100 -25.91 5.86 -25.78
C ALA A 100 -25.93 7.36 -26.07
N LEU A 101 -25.46 7.77 -27.26
CA LEU A 101 -25.47 9.18 -27.67
C LEU A 101 -26.88 9.66 -28.00
N ARG A 102 -27.69 8.82 -28.64
CA ARG A 102 -29.11 9.12 -28.93
C ARG A 102 -29.94 9.36 -27.67
N LEU A 103 -29.59 8.70 -26.56
CA LEU A 103 -30.28 8.88 -25.28
C LEU A 103 -30.00 10.24 -24.62
N ARG A 104 -28.87 10.88 -24.91
CA ARG A 104 -28.51 12.17 -24.31
C ARG A 104 -29.34 13.34 -24.85
N LYS A 105 -29.95 13.20 -26.04
CA LYS A 105 -30.82 14.18 -26.72
C LYS A 105 -30.18 15.56 -26.98
N ASP A 106 -28.89 15.74 -26.72
CA ASP A 106 -28.12 16.98 -26.88
C ASP A 106 -27.28 17.03 -28.16
N LEU A 107 -27.28 15.96 -28.95
CA LEU A 107 -26.51 15.82 -30.20
C LEU A 107 -27.44 15.57 -31.39
N SER A 108 -27.10 16.17 -32.53
CA SER A 108 -27.74 15.86 -33.81
C SER A 108 -27.33 14.47 -34.33
N GLU A 109 -28.16 13.84 -35.17
CA GLU A 109 -27.80 12.55 -35.78
C GLU A 109 -26.51 12.63 -36.61
N GLU A 110 -26.21 13.77 -37.23
CA GLU A 110 -24.97 13.99 -37.98
C GLU A 110 -23.73 13.93 -37.07
N GLU A 111 -23.76 14.61 -35.92
CA GLU A 111 -22.69 14.56 -34.93
C GLU A 111 -22.52 13.16 -34.33
N ILE A 112 -23.63 12.45 -34.09
CA ILE A 112 -23.61 11.07 -33.60
C ILE A 112 -22.91 10.16 -34.62
N MET A 113 -23.28 10.25 -35.90
CA MET A 113 -22.63 9.43 -36.94
C MET A 113 -21.16 9.77 -37.10
N ALA A 114 -20.79 11.06 -37.07
CA ALA A 114 -19.39 11.48 -37.13
C ALA A 114 -18.55 10.86 -36.01
N ARG A 115 -19.04 10.87 -34.76
CA ARG A 115 -18.38 10.23 -33.62
C ARG A 115 -18.29 8.72 -33.75
N VAL A 116 -19.35 8.08 -34.27
CA VAL A 116 -19.37 6.63 -34.52
C VAL A 116 -18.33 6.26 -35.57
N ASP A 117 -18.26 6.99 -36.68
CA ASP A 117 -17.31 6.73 -37.76
C ASP A 117 -15.86 6.98 -37.29
N GLU A 118 -15.61 8.04 -36.51
CA GLU A 118 -14.30 8.30 -35.90
C GLU A 118 -13.87 7.16 -34.95
N ALA A 119 -14.75 6.73 -34.05
CA ALA A 119 -14.47 5.64 -33.12
C ALA A 119 -14.26 4.30 -33.87
N ALA A 120 -15.06 4.05 -34.92
CA ALA A 120 -14.94 2.86 -35.74
C ALA A 120 -13.62 2.83 -36.55
N ALA A 121 -13.12 3.98 -36.99
CA ALA A 121 -11.81 4.10 -37.62
C ALA A 121 -10.67 3.81 -36.63
N LYS A 122 -10.72 4.38 -35.42
CA LYS A 122 -9.72 4.11 -34.36
C LYS A 122 -9.63 2.64 -33.97
N LEU A 123 -10.76 1.94 -34.02
CA LEU A 123 -10.88 0.52 -33.66
C LEU A 123 -10.75 -0.44 -34.85
N ASP A 124 -10.55 0.06 -36.07
CA ASP A 124 -10.49 -0.76 -37.28
C ASP A 124 -11.72 -1.69 -37.42
N ILE A 125 -12.92 -1.10 -37.29
CA ILE A 125 -14.23 -1.78 -37.43
C ILE A 125 -15.19 -1.07 -38.39
N ALA A 126 -14.74 -0.07 -39.14
CA ALA A 126 -15.58 0.70 -40.07
C ALA A 126 -16.31 -0.20 -41.09
N GLN A 127 -15.65 -1.23 -41.60
CA GLN A 127 -16.19 -2.24 -42.51
C GLN A 127 -17.27 -3.16 -41.90
N PHE A 128 -17.47 -3.09 -40.58
CA PHE A 128 -18.44 -3.92 -39.86
C PHE A 128 -19.65 -3.13 -39.36
N LEU A 129 -19.72 -1.81 -39.61
CA LEU A 129 -20.76 -0.92 -39.07
C LEU A 129 -22.19 -1.38 -39.35
N ASP A 130 -22.44 -1.96 -40.53
CA ASP A 130 -23.79 -2.40 -40.93
C ASP A 130 -24.08 -3.88 -40.61
N ARG A 131 -23.13 -4.59 -39.97
CA ARG A 131 -23.32 -5.97 -39.53
C ARG A 131 -24.01 -6.02 -38.16
N LYS A 132 -24.64 -7.15 -37.85
CA LYS A 132 -25.16 -7.45 -36.50
C LYS A 132 -24.12 -8.24 -35.68
N PRO A 133 -24.12 -8.16 -34.33
CA PRO A 133 -23.13 -8.82 -33.46
C PRO A 133 -22.91 -10.32 -33.72
N ARG A 134 -23.98 -11.04 -34.10
CA ARG A 134 -23.91 -12.47 -34.44
C ARG A 134 -23.04 -12.81 -35.66
N ALA A 135 -22.76 -11.83 -36.52
CA ALA A 135 -21.95 -11.98 -37.73
C ALA A 135 -20.48 -11.53 -37.54
N LEU A 136 -20.06 -11.35 -36.28
CA LEU A 136 -18.72 -10.89 -35.91
C LEU A 136 -17.97 -11.98 -35.13
N SER A 137 -16.64 -11.96 -35.21
CA SER A 137 -15.77 -12.77 -34.33
C SER A 137 -15.78 -12.24 -32.89
N GLY A 138 -15.25 -13.01 -31.94
CA GLY A 138 -15.13 -12.57 -30.54
C GLY A 138 -14.35 -11.26 -30.38
N GLY A 139 -13.21 -11.13 -31.06
CA GLY A 139 -12.39 -9.91 -31.05
C GLY A 139 -13.09 -8.72 -31.70
N GLN A 140 -13.83 -8.95 -32.79
CA GLN A 140 -14.65 -7.90 -33.42
C GLN A 140 -15.77 -7.45 -32.47
N ARG A 141 -16.47 -8.35 -31.78
CA ARG A 141 -17.46 -7.98 -30.76
C ARG A 141 -16.84 -7.19 -29.61
N GLN A 142 -15.63 -7.55 -29.19
CA GLN A 142 -14.89 -6.79 -28.17
C GLN A 142 -14.60 -5.37 -28.63
N ARG A 143 -14.09 -5.19 -29.86
CA ARG A 143 -13.86 -3.87 -30.46
C ARG A 143 -15.14 -3.04 -30.54
N VAL A 144 -16.28 -3.65 -30.91
CA VAL A 144 -17.59 -2.95 -30.90
C VAL A 144 -17.99 -2.54 -29.49
N SER A 145 -17.78 -3.39 -28.48
CA SER A 145 -18.04 -3.05 -27.07
C SER A 145 -17.19 -1.87 -26.59
N LEU A 146 -15.89 -1.86 -26.93
CA LEU A 146 -15.00 -0.72 -26.70
C LEU A 146 -15.49 0.52 -27.45
N GLY A 147 -15.95 0.38 -28.70
CA GLY A 147 -16.49 1.46 -29.51
C GLY A 147 -17.67 2.16 -28.85
N ARG A 148 -18.57 1.41 -28.21
CA ARG A 148 -19.68 1.96 -27.42
C ARG A 148 -19.22 2.84 -26.25
N ALA A 149 -18.10 2.49 -25.63
CA ALA A 149 -17.52 3.30 -24.57
C ALA A 149 -16.83 4.55 -25.14
N ILE A 150 -16.05 4.40 -26.23
CA ILE A 150 -15.24 5.49 -26.81
C ILE A 150 -16.10 6.62 -27.35
N VAL A 151 -17.22 6.32 -28.01
CA VAL A 151 -18.08 7.37 -28.59
C VAL A 151 -18.62 8.36 -27.55
N ARG A 152 -18.64 7.98 -26.26
CA ARG A 152 -19.09 8.84 -25.16
C ARG A 152 -18.00 9.83 -24.71
N SER A 153 -16.75 9.61 -25.07
CA SER A 153 -15.58 10.39 -24.61
C SER A 153 -15.57 10.59 -23.07
N PRO A 154 -15.62 9.50 -22.28
CA PRO A 154 -15.70 9.58 -20.83
C PRO A 154 -14.41 10.11 -20.20
N LYS A 155 -14.49 10.57 -18.94
CA LYS A 155 -13.33 10.89 -18.11
C LYS A 155 -12.52 9.63 -17.75
N VAL A 156 -13.21 8.52 -17.47
CA VAL A 156 -12.61 7.26 -17.03
C VAL A 156 -13.23 6.08 -17.79
N PHE A 157 -12.38 5.18 -18.28
CA PHE A 157 -12.78 3.88 -18.85
C PHE A 157 -12.64 2.78 -17.80
N LEU A 158 -13.70 2.00 -17.61
CA LEU A 158 -13.74 0.86 -16.70
C LEU A 158 -13.90 -0.42 -17.52
N LEU A 159 -13.02 -1.40 -17.34
CA LEU A 159 -13.03 -2.66 -18.09
C LEU A 159 -13.05 -3.85 -17.12
N ASP A 160 -14.14 -4.61 -17.12
CA ASP A 160 -14.33 -5.79 -16.24
C ASP A 160 -14.04 -7.08 -17.03
N GLU A 161 -12.84 -7.65 -16.85
CA GLU A 161 -12.35 -8.87 -17.51
C GLU A 161 -12.65 -8.97 -19.02
N PRO A 162 -12.35 -7.93 -19.82
CA PRO A 162 -12.80 -7.84 -21.21
C PRO A 162 -12.25 -8.92 -22.14
N LEU A 163 -11.16 -9.60 -21.76
CA LEU A 163 -10.48 -10.60 -22.60
C LEU A 163 -10.66 -12.05 -22.13
N SER A 164 -11.39 -12.27 -21.02
CA SER A 164 -11.57 -13.59 -20.40
C SER A 164 -12.24 -14.61 -21.33
N ASN A 165 -13.15 -14.15 -22.21
CA ASN A 165 -13.89 -14.99 -23.16
C ASN A 165 -13.15 -15.28 -24.48
N LEU A 166 -11.89 -14.83 -24.63
CA LEU A 166 -11.10 -14.99 -25.86
C LEU A 166 -10.03 -16.08 -25.72
N ASP A 167 -9.67 -16.72 -26.85
CA ASP A 167 -8.55 -17.66 -26.92
C ASP A 167 -7.20 -16.96 -26.72
N ALA A 168 -6.14 -17.72 -26.41
CA ALA A 168 -4.83 -17.18 -26.06
C ALA A 168 -4.20 -16.28 -27.16
N LYS A 169 -4.32 -16.67 -28.43
CA LYS A 169 -3.74 -15.90 -29.55
C LYS A 169 -4.46 -14.56 -29.71
N LEU A 170 -5.79 -14.61 -29.69
CA LEU A 170 -6.61 -13.40 -29.81
C LEU A 170 -6.47 -12.51 -28.57
N ARG A 171 -6.31 -13.08 -27.37
CA ARG A 171 -6.05 -12.34 -26.13
C ARG A 171 -4.74 -11.55 -26.21
N ALA A 172 -3.65 -12.17 -26.67
CA ALA A 172 -2.37 -11.48 -26.84
C ALA A 172 -2.47 -10.31 -27.85
N GLN A 173 -3.17 -10.53 -28.97
CA GLN A 173 -3.43 -9.48 -29.95
C GLN A 173 -4.25 -8.33 -29.35
N MET A 174 -5.39 -8.64 -28.73
CA MET A 174 -6.28 -7.63 -28.17
C MET A 174 -5.63 -6.83 -27.03
N ARG A 175 -4.75 -7.46 -26.25
CA ARG A 175 -3.95 -6.78 -25.22
C ARG A 175 -3.10 -5.66 -25.80
N THR A 176 -2.38 -5.99 -26.89
CA THR A 176 -1.57 -5.01 -27.62
C THR A 176 -2.43 -3.87 -28.17
N GLU A 177 -3.63 -4.19 -28.67
CA GLU A 177 -4.58 -3.20 -29.18
C GLU A 177 -5.11 -2.28 -28.09
N ILE A 178 -5.49 -2.81 -26.91
CA ILE A 178 -5.94 -2.01 -25.77
C ILE A 178 -4.83 -1.08 -25.28
N SER A 179 -3.58 -1.56 -25.17
CA SER A 179 -2.45 -0.69 -24.79
C SER A 179 -2.20 0.43 -25.81
N LYS A 180 -2.34 0.16 -27.11
CA LYS A 180 -2.24 1.20 -28.15
C LYS A 180 -3.39 2.20 -28.05
N LEU A 181 -4.60 1.71 -27.83
CA LEU A 181 -5.79 2.52 -27.67
C LEU A 181 -5.68 3.47 -26.48
N HIS A 182 -5.21 2.99 -25.33
CA HIS A 182 -4.92 3.83 -24.16
C HIS A 182 -3.96 4.97 -24.51
N LYS A 183 -2.84 4.67 -25.18
CA LYS A 183 -1.88 5.69 -25.62
C LYS A 183 -2.48 6.72 -26.58
N GLN A 184 -3.37 6.29 -27.47
CA GLN A 184 -4.03 7.18 -28.44
C GLN A 184 -5.12 8.04 -27.81
N LEU A 185 -5.87 7.51 -26.85
CA LEU A 185 -6.97 8.22 -26.20
C LEU A 185 -6.48 9.14 -25.08
N ALA A 186 -5.37 8.81 -24.41
CA ALA A 186 -4.80 9.57 -23.31
C ALA A 186 -5.85 9.92 -22.24
N THR A 187 -6.55 8.89 -21.76
CA THR A 187 -7.63 8.95 -20.74
C THR A 187 -7.38 7.87 -19.70
N THR A 188 -7.90 8.05 -18.49
CA THR A 188 -7.67 7.11 -17.37
C THR A 188 -8.40 5.79 -17.58
N PHE A 189 -7.71 4.67 -17.41
CA PHE A 189 -8.22 3.31 -17.56
C PHE A 189 -8.15 2.57 -16.23
N ILE A 190 -9.21 1.87 -15.85
CA ILE A 190 -9.23 0.90 -14.76
C ILE A 190 -9.67 -0.45 -15.33
N TYR A 191 -8.81 -1.44 -15.19
CA TYR A 191 -8.95 -2.74 -15.82
C TYR A 191 -8.89 -3.85 -14.77
N VAL A 192 -9.88 -4.72 -14.74
CA VAL A 192 -9.92 -5.87 -13.83
C VAL A 192 -9.55 -7.13 -14.59
N THR A 193 -8.66 -7.94 -14.00
CA THR A 193 -8.29 -9.25 -14.56
C THR A 193 -7.88 -10.24 -13.49
N HIS A 194 -7.88 -11.52 -13.87
CA HIS A 194 -7.27 -12.62 -13.13
C HIS A 194 -5.93 -13.07 -13.75
N ASP A 195 -5.57 -12.53 -14.93
CA ASP A 195 -4.36 -12.88 -15.67
C ASP A 195 -3.22 -11.92 -15.30
N GLN A 196 -2.16 -12.46 -14.72
CA GLN A 196 -0.99 -11.67 -14.31
C GLN A 196 -0.27 -11.06 -15.51
N VAL A 197 -0.20 -11.76 -16.65
CA VAL A 197 0.47 -11.27 -17.85
C VAL A 197 -0.26 -10.05 -18.40
N GLU A 198 -1.60 -10.03 -18.31
CA GLU A 198 -2.38 -8.83 -18.62
C GLU A 198 -2.01 -7.66 -17.71
N ALA A 199 -1.95 -7.88 -16.39
CA ALA A 199 -1.56 -6.84 -15.44
C ALA A 199 -0.15 -6.31 -15.70
N MET A 200 0.82 -7.21 -15.89
CA MET A 200 2.24 -6.88 -16.05
C MET A 200 2.56 -6.14 -17.35
N THR A 201 1.76 -6.31 -18.39
CA THR A 201 2.07 -5.74 -19.73
C THR A 201 1.25 -4.52 -20.10
N MET A 202 0.16 -4.22 -19.37
CA MET A 202 -0.71 -3.08 -19.65
C MET A 202 -0.69 -2.00 -18.58
N GLY A 203 -0.51 -2.37 -17.31
CA GLY A 203 -0.66 -1.45 -16.19
C GLY A 203 0.48 -0.43 -16.09
N THR A 204 0.15 0.84 -15.89
CA THR A 204 1.09 1.82 -15.34
C THR A 204 1.35 1.49 -13.87
N ARG A 205 0.29 1.16 -13.13
CA ARG A 205 0.31 0.58 -11.79
C ARG A 205 -0.69 -0.57 -11.70
N ILE A 206 -0.38 -1.52 -10.84
CA ILE A 206 -1.21 -2.69 -10.56
C ILE A 206 -1.61 -2.65 -9.08
N VAL A 207 -2.88 -2.91 -8.81
CA VAL A 207 -3.42 -3.11 -7.47
C VAL A 207 -3.60 -4.61 -7.27
N VAL A 208 -2.79 -5.19 -6.40
CA VAL A 208 -2.91 -6.60 -6.00
C VAL A 208 -3.87 -6.69 -4.82
N MET A 209 -4.94 -7.47 -4.95
CA MET A 209 -5.99 -7.61 -3.92
C MET A 209 -6.14 -9.05 -3.43
N LYS A 210 -6.35 -9.22 -2.12
CA LYS A 210 -6.66 -10.50 -1.46
C LYS A 210 -7.70 -10.27 -0.37
N PHE A 211 -8.76 -11.08 -0.34
CA PHE A 211 -9.83 -11.02 0.67
C PHE A 211 -10.41 -9.62 0.93
N GLY A 212 -10.61 -8.81 -0.13
CA GLY A 212 -11.16 -7.47 -0.01
C GLY A 212 -10.16 -6.40 0.44
N VAL A 213 -8.90 -6.78 0.71
CA VAL A 213 -7.84 -5.89 1.18
C VAL A 213 -6.80 -5.72 0.07
N VAL A 214 -6.36 -4.48 -0.15
CA VAL A 214 -5.24 -4.17 -1.04
C VAL A 214 -3.96 -4.68 -0.39
N GLN A 215 -3.23 -5.53 -1.10
CA GLN A 215 -1.97 -6.11 -0.64
C GLN A 215 -0.79 -5.23 -1.02
N GLN A 216 -0.80 -4.67 -2.23
CA GLN A 216 0.23 -3.75 -2.70
C GLN A 216 -0.28 -3.00 -3.94
N ILE A 217 0.10 -1.73 -4.07
CA ILE A 217 -0.11 -0.92 -5.27
C ILE A 217 1.26 -0.42 -5.72
N ASP A 218 1.70 -0.82 -6.91
CA ASP A 218 2.95 -0.31 -7.47
C ASP A 218 3.00 -0.56 -8.98
N THR A 219 4.06 -0.10 -9.64
CA THR A 219 4.38 -0.44 -11.02
C THR A 219 4.62 -1.95 -11.17
N PRO A 220 4.39 -2.53 -12.37
CA PRO A 220 4.64 -3.95 -12.62
C PRO A 220 6.03 -4.42 -12.19
N LYS A 221 7.07 -3.65 -12.53
CA LYS A 221 8.46 -3.98 -12.19
C LYS A 221 8.68 -4.01 -10.68
N ASN A 222 8.17 -3.01 -9.94
CA ASN A 222 8.36 -2.95 -8.50
C ASN A 222 7.58 -4.04 -7.75
N LEU A 223 6.39 -4.43 -8.22
CA LEU A 223 5.68 -5.58 -7.64
C LEU A 223 6.44 -6.90 -7.83
N TYR A 224 7.18 -7.01 -8.95
CA TYR A 224 8.01 -8.18 -9.24
C TYR A 224 9.26 -8.22 -8.36
N ASP A 225 9.99 -7.10 -8.32
CA ASP A 225 11.30 -6.94 -7.69
C ASP A 225 11.22 -6.70 -6.18
N PHE A 226 10.13 -6.11 -5.68
CA PHE A 226 9.98 -5.70 -4.29
C PHE A 226 8.58 -6.06 -3.73
N PRO A 227 8.24 -7.36 -3.68
CA PRO A 227 6.96 -7.78 -3.11
C PRO A 227 6.89 -7.49 -1.61
N GLY A 228 5.83 -6.84 -1.15
CA GLY A 228 5.62 -6.46 0.25
C GLY A 228 5.28 -7.63 1.17
N ASN A 229 4.84 -8.76 0.61
CA ASN A 229 4.54 -9.99 1.34
C ASN A 229 4.67 -11.24 0.45
N LYS A 230 4.69 -12.42 1.09
CA LYS A 230 4.81 -13.73 0.43
C LYS A 230 3.72 -13.97 -0.61
N PHE A 231 2.51 -13.47 -0.37
CA PHE A 231 1.40 -13.60 -1.31
C PHE A 231 1.66 -12.83 -2.61
N VAL A 232 2.08 -11.57 -2.57
CA VAL A 232 2.42 -10.80 -3.78
C VAL A 232 3.59 -11.46 -4.50
N ALA A 233 4.62 -11.90 -3.75
CA ALA A 233 5.78 -12.59 -4.28
C ALA A 233 5.42 -13.87 -5.05
N GLY A 234 4.55 -14.71 -4.50
CA GLY A 234 4.09 -15.95 -5.12
C GLY A 234 3.01 -15.75 -6.18
N PHE A 235 2.25 -14.65 -6.10
CA PHE A 235 1.16 -14.35 -7.02
C PHE A 235 1.59 -13.56 -8.25
N ILE A 236 2.68 -12.78 -8.20
CA ILE A 236 3.18 -12.03 -9.36
C ILE A 236 4.40 -12.75 -9.92
N GLY A 237 4.29 -13.32 -11.12
CA GLY A 237 5.37 -14.03 -11.79
C GLY A 237 4.94 -15.41 -12.26
N THR A 238 5.44 -15.82 -13.42
CA THR A 238 5.24 -17.18 -13.94
C THR A 238 6.56 -17.66 -14.56
N PRO A 239 7.19 -18.73 -14.03
CA PRO A 239 6.73 -19.57 -12.92
C PRO A 239 6.70 -18.82 -11.56
N GLN A 240 6.04 -19.41 -10.55
CA GLN A 240 5.94 -18.80 -9.22
C GLN A 240 7.30 -18.76 -8.52
N MET A 241 7.46 -17.82 -7.59
CA MET A 241 8.65 -17.75 -6.73
C MET A 241 8.82 -19.04 -5.91
N ASN A 242 10.05 -19.51 -5.77
CA ASN A 242 10.39 -20.62 -4.88
C ASN A 242 10.39 -20.13 -3.43
N PHE A 243 9.84 -20.92 -2.51
CA PHE A 243 9.82 -20.60 -1.08
C PHE A 243 10.42 -21.72 -0.25
N PHE A 244 11.33 -21.36 0.67
CA PHE A 244 12.00 -22.29 1.56
C PHE A 244 12.04 -21.73 2.98
N ASP A 245 11.72 -22.55 3.98
CA ASP A 245 11.88 -22.12 5.37
C ASP A 245 13.35 -22.23 5.79
N ALA A 246 13.84 -21.21 6.51
CA ALA A 246 15.22 -21.08 6.92
C ALA A 246 15.37 -20.28 8.22
N THR A 247 16.54 -20.36 8.85
CA THR A 247 16.99 -19.42 9.89
C THR A 247 18.19 -18.62 9.40
N LEU A 248 18.33 -17.38 9.88
CA LEU A 248 19.40 -16.47 9.47
C LEU A 248 20.30 -16.18 10.67
N ARG A 249 21.62 -16.34 10.53
CA ARG A 249 22.59 -15.97 11.56
C ARG A 249 23.62 -15.01 11.00
N ARG A 250 23.79 -13.86 11.64
CA ARG A 250 24.89 -12.94 11.32
C ARG A 250 26.25 -13.59 11.69
N ASP A 251 27.18 -13.62 10.73
CA ASP A 251 28.55 -14.12 10.89
C ASP A 251 29.53 -13.12 10.26
N GLY A 252 29.84 -12.04 11.00
CA GLY A 252 30.67 -10.94 10.51
C GLY A 252 30.02 -10.17 9.35
N GLU A 253 30.70 -10.14 8.20
CA GLU A 253 30.26 -9.54 6.93
C GLU A 253 29.37 -10.48 6.09
N GLU A 254 29.10 -11.69 6.58
CA GLU A 254 28.22 -12.65 5.94
C GLU A 254 26.99 -12.96 6.80
N ILE A 255 25.95 -13.46 6.17
CA ILE A 255 24.79 -14.06 6.82
C ILE A 255 24.74 -15.52 6.41
N GLU A 256 24.79 -16.41 7.40
CA GLU A 256 24.56 -17.85 7.21
C GLU A 256 23.04 -18.09 7.20
N ILE A 257 22.55 -18.69 6.11
CA ILE A 257 21.17 -19.10 5.94
C ILE A 257 21.14 -20.62 6.07
N THR A 258 20.43 -21.14 7.06
CA THR A 258 20.26 -22.58 7.28
C THR A 258 18.83 -22.97 6.93
N PHE A 259 18.65 -23.79 5.90
CA PHE A 259 17.36 -24.29 5.45
C PHE A 259 16.81 -25.35 6.42
N ALA A 260 15.50 -25.62 6.36
CA ALA A 260 14.84 -26.64 7.18
C ALA A 260 15.39 -28.08 6.99
N ASN A 261 16.12 -28.35 5.91
CA ASN A 261 16.81 -29.62 5.66
C ASN A 261 18.30 -29.60 6.07
N ASP A 262 18.70 -28.69 6.97
CA ASP A 262 20.06 -28.51 7.52
C ASP A 262 21.12 -28.06 6.51
N ARG A 263 20.76 -27.85 5.24
CA ARG A 263 21.66 -27.28 4.25
C ARG A 263 21.91 -25.80 4.52
N LYS A 264 23.08 -25.32 4.11
CA LYS A 264 23.54 -23.97 4.43
C LYS A 264 24.09 -23.25 3.22
N ILE A 265 23.77 -21.97 3.12
CA ILE A 265 24.43 -21.03 2.23
C ILE A 265 24.92 -19.83 3.03
N ARG A 266 25.89 -19.11 2.49
CA ARG A 266 26.37 -17.83 3.04
C ARG A 266 26.25 -16.74 1.99
N VAL A 267 25.65 -15.64 2.38
CA VAL A 267 25.45 -14.47 1.51
C VAL A 267 26.14 -13.25 2.12
N PRO A 268 26.66 -12.32 1.30
CA PRO A 268 27.17 -11.05 1.80
C PRO A 268 26.08 -10.29 2.58
N ARG A 269 26.44 -9.69 3.72
CA ARG A 269 25.52 -8.88 4.54
C ARG A 269 24.91 -7.74 3.73
N GLU A 270 25.68 -7.16 2.82
CA GLU A 270 25.26 -6.05 1.95
C GLU A 270 24.00 -6.41 1.12
N CYS A 271 23.86 -7.66 0.68
CA CYS A 271 22.71 -8.12 -0.09
C CYS A 271 21.42 -8.15 0.75
N LEU A 272 21.53 -8.34 2.07
CA LEU A 272 20.41 -8.42 3.00
C LEU A 272 20.41 -7.26 4.02
N VAL A 273 21.00 -6.11 3.65
CA VAL A 273 21.17 -4.96 4.55
C VAL A 273 19.84 -4.40 5.09
N LYS A 274 18.74 -4.59 4.34
CA LYS A 274 17.38 -4.19 4.72
C LYS A 274 16.66 -5.22 5.61
N ALA A 275 17.28 -6.39 5.86
CA ALA A 275 16.70 -7.41 6.73
C ALA A 275 16.65 -6.94 8.19
N LYS A 276 15.49 -7.08 8.82
CA LYS A 276 15.30 -6.69 10.23
C LYS A 276 16.23 -7.49 11.16
N SER A 277 16.99 -6.79 11.99
CA SER A 277 18.05 -7.37 12.84
C SER A 277 17.58 -8.49 13.78
N LYS A 278 16.32 -8.43 14.26
CA LYS A 278 15.73 -9.45 15.12
C LYS A 278 15.65 -10.86 14.49
N TYR A 279 15.73 -10.98 13.17
CA TYR A 279 15.70 -12.28 12.47
C TYR A 279 17.09 -12.87 12.23
N LEU A 280 18.17 -12.15 12.60
CA LEU A 280 19.56 -12.56 12.35
C LEU A 280 20.17 -13.34 13.53
N ASP A 281 19.32 -13.93 14.39
CA ASP A 281 19.67 -14.62 15.64
C ASP A 281 20.07 -16.10 15.45
N GLY A 282 19.73 -16.70 14.30
CA GLY A 282 19.92 -18.11 13.99
C GLY A 282 18.81 -19.04 14.53
N GLU A 283 17.78 -18.49 15.19
CA GLU A 283 16.71 -19.23 15.85
C GLU A 283 15.34 -18.95 15.21
N THR A 284 15.09 -17.69 14.84
CA THR A 284 13.80 -17.28 14.28
C THR A 284 13.65 -17.80 12.86
N VAL A 285 12.56 -18.54 12.61
CA VAL A 285 12.23 -19.08 11.29
C VAL A 285 11.70 -17.97 10.37
N VAL A 286 12.24 -17.92 9.16
CA VAL A 286 11.83 -17.05 8.06
C VAL A 286 11.55 -17.88 6.82
N THR A 287 10.73 -17.36 5.92
CA THR A 287 10.59 -17.93 4.57
C THR A 287 11.49 -17.16 3.61
N LEU A 288 12.48 -17.84 3.03
CA LEU A 288 13.28 -17.37 1.91
C LEU A 288 12.49 -17.51 0.61
N GLY A 289 12.47 -16.47 -0.20
CA GLY A 289 11.92 -16.45 -1.55
C GLY A 289 13.00 -16.18 -2.59
N ILE A 290 13.00 -16.93 -3.70
CA ILE A 290 13.87 -16.63 -4.85
C ILE A 290 13.18 -17.00 -6.18
N ARG A 291 13.32 -16.17 -7.21
CA ARG A 291 12.67 -16.42 -8.50
C ARG A 291 13.34 -17.56 -9.24
N PRO A 292 12.59 -18.34 -10.05
CA PRO A 292 13.17 -19.41 -10.86
C PRO A 292 14.31 -18.98 -11.81
N GLU A 293 14.28 -17.74 -12.31
CA GLU A 293 15.33 -17.18 -13.16
C GLU A 293 16.56 -16.68 -12.40
N ASP A 294 16.47 -16.51 -11.08
CA ASP A 294 17.57 -16.05 -10.21
C ASP A 294 18.31 -17.24 -9.56
N ILE A 295 18.03 -18.45 -10.04
CA ILE A 295 18.72 -19.68 -9.68
C ILE A 295 19.51 -20.15 -10.90
N HIS A 296 20.82 -20.11 -10.76
CA HIS A 296 21.76 -20.36 -11.84
C HIS A 296 22.40 -21.74 -11.70
N PHE A 297 22.69 -22.39 -12.82
CA PHE A 297 23.43 -23.66 -12.84
C PHE A 297 24.59 -23.62 -13.84
N GLU A 298 24.78 -22.47 -14.50
CA GLU A 298 25.91 -22.18 -15.36
C GLU A 298 27.20 -22.28 -14.56
N GLU A 299 28.17 -23.05 -15.07
CA GLU A 299 29.41 -23.36 -14.35
C GLU A 299 30.16 -22.10 -13.91
N GLU A 300 30.21 -21.07 -14.76
CA GLU A 300 30.84 -19.78 -14.44
C GLU A 300 30.17 -19.10 -13.24
N PHE A 301 28.82 -19.08 -13.20
CA PHE A 301 28.08 -18.45 -12.11
C PHE A 301 28.24 -19.22 -10.81
N VAL A 302 28.15 -20.56 -10.86
CA VAL A 302 28.32 -21.44 -9.70
C VAL A 302 29.74 -21.32 -9.13
N GLN A 303 30.77 -21.21 -9.98
CA GLN A 303 32.14 -20.99 -9.55
C GLN A 303 32.37 -19.60 -8.95
N ALA A 304 31.68 -18.57 -9.44
CA ALA A 304 31.71 -17.23 -8.87
C ALA A 304 30.99 -17.13 -7.51
N HIS A 305 29.97 -17.97 -7.30
CA HIS A 305 29.14 -17.97 -6.08
C HIS A 305 29.15 -19.32 -5.35
N PRO A 306 30.32 -19.85 -4.95
CA PRO A 306 30.42 -21.19 -4.36
C PRO A 306 29.75 -21.29 -2.99
N LYS A 307 29.55 -20.15 -2.30
CA LYS A 307 28.93 -20.05 -0.98
C LYS A 307 27.40 -20.07 -1.01
N THR A 308 26.79 -19.84 -2.18
CA THR A 308 25.33 -19.95 -2.40
C THR A 308 24.96 -21.19 -3.21
N ALA A 309 25.93 -22.07 -3.47
CA ALA A 309 25.75 -23.26 -4.29
C ALA A 309 25.22 -24.46 -3.48
N LEU A 310 24.25 -25.18 -4.05
CA LEU A 310 23.57 -26.35 -3.49
C LEU A 310 23.54 -27.49 -4.52
N ASP A 311 23.69 -28.73 -4.05
CA ASP A 311 23.64 -29.92 -4.90
C ASP A 311 22.21 -30.44 -5.02
N THR A 312 21.67 -30.55 -6.22
CA THR A 312 20.27 -30.93 -6.47
C THR A 312 20.19 -32.05 -7.52
N SER A 313 19.04 -32.69 -7.66
CA SER A 313 18.77 -33.61 -8.77
C SER A 313 17.56 -33.14 -9.58
N ILE A 314 17.61 -33.33 -10.90
CA ILE A 314 16.49 -32.98 -11.78
C ILE A 314 15.41 -34.05 -11.69
N GLY A 315 14.20 -33.67 -11.28
CA GLY A 315 13.04 -34.56 -11.26
C GLY A 315 12.21 -34.46 -12.55
N ILE A 316 11.80 -33.25 -12.94
CA ILE A 316 10.89 -33.02 -14.08
C ILE A 316 11.42 -31.89 -14.95
N ILE A 317 11.27 -32.02 -16.27
CA ILE A 317 11.57 -30.97 -17.25
C ILE A 317 10.32 -30.71 -18.08
N GLU A 318 9.83 -29.47 -18.06
CA GLU A 318 8.73 -28.99 -18.91
C GLU A 318 9.28 -28.08 -20.01
N ALA A 319 9.26 -28.55 -21.26
CA ALA A 319 9.68 -27.76 -22.42
C ALA A 319 8.53 -26.92 -22.97
N LEU A 320 8.60 -25.58 -22.80
CA LEU A 320 7.59 -24.63 -23.28
C LEU A 320 7.95 -23.98 -24.63
N GLY A 321 9.04 -24.44 -25.25
CA GLY A 321 9.50 -24.01 -26.56
C GLY A 321 10.52 -22.87 -26.49
N SER A 322 10.13 -21.70 -25.97
CA SER A 322 11.06 -20.55 -25.78
C SER A 322 11.84 -20.61 -24.46
N GLU A 323 11.40 -21.45 -23.54
CA GLU A 323 11.99 -21.67 -22.22
C GLU A 323 11.70 -23.11 -21.79
N SER A 324 12.51 -23.62 -20.87
CA SER A 324 12.25 -24.86 -20.15
C SER A 324 12.12 -24.57 -18.66
N ILE A 325 11.12 -25.16 -18.02
CA ILE A 325 10.96 -25.14 -16.57
C ILE A 325 11.50 -26.44 -16.03
N VAL A 326 12.48 -26.36 -15.14
CA VAL A 326 13.14 -27.52 -14.54
C VAL A 326 12.75 -27.58 -13.07
N TYR A 327 12.26 -28.74 -12.64
CA TYR A 327 11.94 -29.00 -11.24
C TYR A 327 13.03 -29.90 -10.65
N CYS A 328 13.70 -29.39 -9.65
CA CYS A 328 14.78 -30.05 -8.94
C CYS A 328 14.37 -30.39 -7.50
N GLU A 329 14.98 -31.43 -6.95
CA GLU A 329 14.89 -31.75 -5.53
C GLU A 329 16.15 -31.31 -4.78
N LEU A 330 15.93 -30.52 -3.73
CA LEU A 330 16.97 -30.12 -2.77
C LEU A 330 17.36 -31.23 -1.80
N ASP A 331 16.58 -32.31 -1.68
CA ASP A 331 16.92 -33.45 -0.84
C ASP A 331 16.74 -34.75 -1.63
N PRO A 332 17.71 -35.10 -2.50
CA PRO A 332 17.61 -36.26 -3.38
C PRO A 332 17.61 -37.60 -2.62
N ASP A 333 17.99 -37.61 -1.34
CA ASP A 333 18.09 -38.81 -0.51
C ASP A 333 16.79 -39.14 0.25
N ARG A 334 15.77 -38.27 0.20
CA ARG A 334 14.43 -38.55 0.76
C ARG A 334 13.53 -39.25 -0.26
N ASP A 335 13.08 -40.46 0.09
CA ASP A 335 12.22 -41.36 -0.71
C ASP A 335 10.80 -40.83 -1.06
N SER A 336 10.51 -39.53 -0.92
CA SER A 336 9.17 -38.99 -1.17
C SER A 336 9.16 -37.82 -2.15
N ILE A 337 8.75 -38.11 -3.40
CA ILE A 337 8.38 -37.16 -4.46
C ILE A 337 7.18 -36.25 -4.06
N SER A 338 6.66 -36.39 -2.84
CA SER A 338 5.46 -35.71 -2.34
C SER A 338 5.70 -34.57 -1.36
N ASP A 339 6.95 -34.31 -0.93
CA ASP A 339 7.21 -33.24 0.05
C ASP A 339 7.45 -31.90 -0.68
N SER A 340 6.43 -31.03 -0.70
CA SER A 340 6.47 -29.76 -1.44
C SER A 340 7.53 -28.78 -0.92
N GLY A 341 8.15 -29.06 0.24
CA GLY A 341 9.12 -28.18 0.88
C GLY A 341 10.55 -28.24 0.32
N THR A 342 10.91 -29.26 -0.47
CA THR A 342 12.26 -29.42 -1.06
C THR A 342 12.30 -29.18 -2.57
N ARG A 343 11.15 -28.98 -3.19
CA ARG A 343 11.05 -28.77 -4.63
C ARG A 343 11.52 -27.36 -4.99
N MET A 344 12.49 -27.29 -5.90
CA MET A 344 13.01 -26.06 -6.47
C MET A 344 12.65 -26.00 -7.96
N VAL A 345 12.21 -24.84 -8.42
CA VAL A 345 11.86 -24.57 -9.82
C VAL A 345 12.89 -23.62 -10.40
N LEU A 346 13.46 -23.99 -11.54
CA LEU A 346 14.39 -23.17 -12.31
C LEU A 346 13.79 -22.87 -13.68
N LYS A 347 14.14 -21.72 -14.23
CA LYS A 347 13.80 -21.33 -15.61
C LYS A 347 15.07 -21.27 -16.43
N VAL A 348 15.15 -22.11 -17.47
CA VAL A 348 16.40 -22.33 -18.23
C VAL A 348 16.21 -22.13 -19.73
N ASP A 349 17.30 -21.81 -20.44
CA ASP A 349 17.31 -21.75 -21.90
C ASP A 349 17.00 -23.15 -22.47
N PRO A 350 16.04 -23.27 -23.41
CA PRO A 350 15.58 -24.56 -23.93
C PRO A 350 16.64 -25.30 -24.76
N ARG A 351 17.73 -24.64 -25.15
CA ARG A 351 18.83 -25.25 -25.92
C ARG A 351 19.76 -26.09 -25.04
N ILE A 352 19.69 -25.92 -23.72
CA ILE A 352 20.50 -26.67 -22.78
C ILE A 352 19.93 -28.08 -22.65
N GLN A 353 20.77 -29.09 -22.91
CA GLN A 353 20.39 -30.49 -22.79
C GLN A 353 20.53 -30.94 -21.34
N LEU A 354 19.38 -31.17 -20.71
CA LEU A 354 19.26 -31.69 -19.35
C LEU A 354 18.53 -33.03 -19.38
N SER A 355 18.87 -33.93 -18.47
CA SER A 355 18.23 -35.24 -18.32
C SER A 355 17.58 -35.39 -16.94
N ILE A 356 16.50 -36.16 -16.86
CA ILE A 356 15.89 -36.57 -15.59
C ILE A 356 16.92 -37.38 -14.78
N ASP A 357 16.88 -37.25 -13.46
CA ASP A 357 17.80 -37.84 -12.47
C ASP A 357 19.25 -37.36 -12.58
N GLN A 358 19.55 -36.38 -13.46
CA GLN A 358 20.87 -35.79 -13.56
C GLN A 358 21.17 -34.96 -12.28
N PRO A 359 22.29 -35.22 -11.59
CA PRO A 359 22.74 -34.35 -10.51
C PRO A 359 23.22 -33.03 -11.11
N ILE A 360 22.72 -31.92 -10.57
CA ILE A 360 23.13 -30.57 -10.97
C ILE A 360 23.45 -29.74 -9.73
N ARG A 361 24.45 -28.90 -9.83
CA ARG A 361 24.79 -27.93 -8.79
C ARG A 361 24.24 -26.57 -9.21
N VAL A 362 23.47 -25.96 -8.33
CA VAL A 362 22.76 -24.69 -8.57
C VAL A 362 23.23 -23.66 -7.56
N ALA A 363 23.34 -22.40 -7.94
CA ALA A 363 23.68 -21.29 -7.06
C ALA A 363 22.57 -20.24 -7.08
N LEU A 364 22.21 -19.75 -5.90
CA LEU A 364 21.23 -18.68 -5.73
C LEU A 364 21.93 -17.33 -5.90
N ASP A 365 21.35 -16.43 -6.67
CA ASP A 365 21.81 -15.03 -6.73
C ASP A 365 21.52 -14.35 -5.37
N PRO A 366 22.55 -13.97 -4.60
CA PRO A 366 22.36 -13.37 -3.29
C PRO A 366 21.66 -12.00 -3.33
N GLU A 367 21.77 -11.25 -4.44
CA GLU A 367 21.13 -9.94 -4.59
C GLU A 367 19.62 -10.04 -4.86
N ARG A 368 19.15 -11.24 -5.22
CA ARG A 368 17.76 -11.52 -5.61
C ARG A 368 16.99 -12.33 -4.58
N ILE A 369 17.56 -12.50 -3.40
CA ILE A 369 16.89 -13.15 -2.28
C ILE A 369 15.84 -12.21 -1.68
N HIS A 370 14.65 -12.75 -1.46
CA HIS A 370 13.60 -12.14 -0.67
C HIS A 370 13.44 -12.90 0.64
N LEU A 371 13.08 -12.19 1.71
CA LEU A 371 12.84 -12.81 3.02
C LEU A 371 11.50 -12.34 3.57
N PHE A 372 10.74 -13.29 4.09
CA PHE A 372 9.42 -13.07 4.68
C PHE A 372 9.37 -13.65 6.09
N ASP A 373 8.64 -12.99 6.97
CA ASP A 373 8.35 -13.51 8.30
C ASP A 373 7.43 -14.73 8.16
N HIS A 374 7.74 -15.81 8.88
CA HIS A 374 7.04 -17.09 8.73
C HIS A 374 5.56 -17.01 9.12
N ASP A 375 5.21 -16.23 10.15
CA ASP A 375 3.85 -16.21 10.71
C ASP A 375 2.98 -15.13 10.07
N THR A 376 3.55 -13.94 9.87
CA THR A 376 2.84 -12.78 9.29
C THR A 376 2.88 -12.76 7.77
N GLU A 377 3.78 -13.54 7.15
CA GLU A 377 4.06 -13.56 5.71
C GLU A 377 4.53 -12.22 5.12
N MET A 378 4.80 -11.22 5.98
CA MET A 378 5.24 -9.90 5.58
C MET A 378 6.72 -9.90 5.21
N SER A 379 7.11 -9.07 4.23
CA SER A 379 8.52 -8.92 3.90
C SER A 379 9.31 -8.40 5.12
N ILE A 380 10.42 -9.06 5.43
CA ILE A 380 11.39 -8.56 6.42
C ILE A 380 12.50 -7.75 5.77
N MET A 381 12.47 -7.63 4.43
CA MET A 381 13.29 -6.76 3.61
C MET A 381 12.42 -5.75 2.87
N PRO A 382 11.73 -4.84 3.59
CA PRO A 382 10.89 -3.84 2.94
C PRO A 382 11.75 -2.94 2.06
N ARG A 383 11.20 -2.51 0.91
CA ARG A 383 11.91 -1.62 -0.02
C ARG A 383 12.34 -0.33 0.66
N VAL A 384 11.44 0.26 1.43
CA VAL A 384 11.68 1.38 2.34
C VAL A 384 11.55 0.82 3.75
N PRO A 385 12.64 0.68 4.51
CA PRO A 385 12.57 0.31 5.92
C PRO A 385 11.73 1.31 6.70
N ASP A 386 10.74 0.85 7.45
CA ASP A 386 9.87 1.76 8.23
C ASP A 386 10.62 2.36 9.43
N VAL A 387 11.49 1.55 10.05
CA VAL A 387 12.16 1.87 11.31
C VAL A 387 13.61 1.37 11.29
N ASN A 388 14.50 2.20 11.82
CA ASN A 388 15.89 1.89 12.11
C ASN A 388 16.02 1.48 13.58
N LEU A 389 16.56 0.29 13.81
CA LEU A 389 16.80 -0.22 15.17
C LEU A 389 18.28 -0.04 15.51
N LEU A 390 18.58 0.90 16.42
CA LEU A 390 19.93 1.31 16.75
C LEU A 390 20.22 1.16 18.24
N GLN A 391 21.46 0.81 18.58
CA GLN A 391 21.96 0.86 19.97
C GLN A 391 22.62 2.22 20.20
N GLY A 392 22.23 2.92 21.26
CA GLY A 392 22.75 4.24 21.59
C GLY A 392 23.24 4.33 23.03
N LYS A 393 24.35 5.03 23.24
CA LYS A 393 24.90 5.34 24.57
C LYS A 393 24.51 6.75 24.98
N VAL A 394 23.72 6.87 26.03
CA VAL A 394 23.32 8.16 26.58
C VAL A 394 24.34 8.63 27.61
N LYS A 395 24.81 9.87 27.46
CA LYS A 395 25.66 10.54 28.44
C LYS A 395 25.43 12.04 28.44
N GLY A 396 25.05 12.61 29.58
CA GLY A 396 24.93 14.06 29.76
C GLY A 396 23.90 14.72 28.84
N GLY A 397 22.76 14.07 28.61
CA GLY A 397 21.69 14.57 27.74
C GLY A 397 21.95 14.45 26.24
N GLN A 398 22.97 13.68 25.84
CA GLN A 398 23.25 13.34 24.45
C GLN A 398 23.22 11.82 24.27
N VAL A 399 22.82 11.37 23.10
CA VAL A 399 22.94 9.96 22.67
C VAL A 399 24.03 9.84 21.61
N ASP A 400 24.88 8.84 21.78
CA ASP A 400 25.96 8.48 20.86
C ASP A 400 25.62 7.16 20.14
N PHE A 401 25.36 7.24 18.84
CA PHE A 401 25.21 6.09 17.94
C PHE A 401 26.56 5.84 17.24
N ASP A 402 27.44 5.14 17.94
CA ASP A 402 28.77 4.72 17.46
C ASP A 402 29.57 5.84 16.76
N GLY A 403 29.74 6.97 17.47
CA GLY A 403 30.50 8.14 17.02
C GLY A 403 29.62 9.30 16.54
N VAL A 404 28.33 9.06 16.26
CA VAL A 404 27.38 10.09 15.81
C VAL A 404 26.51 10.53 16.99
N LYS A 405 26.65 11.79 17.42
CA LYS A 405 26.04 12.30 18.66
C LYS A 405 24.90 13.25 18.40
N PHE A 406 23.75 12.97 18.99
CA PHE A 406 22.59 13.86 18.97
C PHE A 406 22.23 14.36 20.36
N ALA A 407 21.73 15.59 20.44
CA ALA A 407 21.16 16.12 21.67
C ALA A 407 19.77 15.49 21.91
N LEU A 408 19.50 15.05 23.13
CA LEU A 408 18.18 14.58 23.52
C LEU A 408 17.33 15.77 23.97
N PRO A 409 16.05 15.86 23.56
CA PRO A 409 15.13 16.87 24.08
C PRO A 409 14.83 16.59 25.56
N GLU A 410 14.40 17.62 26.29
CA GLU A 410 14.03 17.51 27.71
C GLU A 410 12.95 16.45 27.96
N ALA A 411 12.01 16.27 27.02
CA ALA A 411 11.00 15.21 27.10
C ALA A 411 11.60 13.79 27.20
N LEU A 412 12.82 13.61 26.72
CA LEU A 412 13.60 12.36 26.72
C LEU A 412 14.82 12.49 27.64
N ALA A 413 14.64 13.02 28.85
CA ALA A 413 15.67 13.10 29.89
C ALA A 413 16.05 11.71 30.43
N LEU A 414 16.76 10.94 29.61
CA LEU A 414 17.27 9.61 29.93
C LEU A 414 18.48 9.70 30.87
N ALA A 415 18.57 8.76 31.80
CA ALA A 415 19.78 8.59 32.61
C ALA A 415 20.94 8.08 31.75
N ASP A 416 22.17 8.36 32.17
CA ASP A 416 23.37 7.83 31.50
C ASP A 416 23.31 6.29 31.45
N GLY A 417 23.48 5.69 30.26
CA GLY A 417 23.30 4.26 30.05
C GLY A 417 23.22 3.83 28.59
N GLU A 418 22.94 2.56 28.35
CA GLU A 418 22.73 1.97 27.02
C GLU A 418 21.24 1.73 26.77
N TYR A 419 20.78 2.13 25.58
CA TYR A 419 19.38 2.03 25.18
C TYR A 419 19.28 1.55 23.74
N ARG A 420 18.13 0.96 23.39
CA ARG A 420 17.75 0.64 22.02
C ARG A 420 16.75 1.66 21.52
N PHE A 421 17.00 2.22 20.34
CA PHE A 421 16.17 3.24 19.71
C PHE A 421 15.51 2.65 18.46
N ALA A 422 14.20 2.85 18.36
CA ALA A 422 13.41 2.60 17.17
C ALA A 422 13.11 3.95 16.52
N ILE A 423 13.89 4.30 15.49
CA ILE A 423 13.82 5.59 14.79
C ILE A 423 13.15 5.39 13.43
N PRO A 424 11.93 5.89 13.23
CA PRO A 424 11.27 5.82 11.93
C PRO A 424 12.13 6.47 10.83
N SER A 425 12.13 5.91 9.63
CA SER A 425 12.95 6.45 8.53
C SER A 425 12.51 7.86 8.10
N ASP A 426 11.26 8.23 8.35
CA ASP A 426 10.71 9.57 8.13
C ASP A 426 10.87 10.50 9.37
N ALA A 427 11.59 10.06 10.40
CA ALA A 427 11.96 10.89 11.54
C ALA A 427 13.25 11.68 11.27
N PHE A 428 14.09 11.25 10.32
CA PHE A 428 15.28 12.00 9.93
C PHE A 428 14.90 13.24 9.11
N ARG A 429 15.41 14.41 9.51
CA ARG A 429 15.21 15.71 8.86
C ARG A 429 16.50 16.15 8.19
N PHE A 430 16.42 16.96 7.14
CA PHE A 430 17.59 17.45 6.38
C PHE A 430 17.47 18.95 6.07
N ASP A 431 18.61 19.66 5.98
CA ASP A 431 18.74 21.13 5.78
C ASP A 431 18.02 21.72 4.55
N HIS A 432 17.35 20.92 3.73
CA HIS A 432 16.66 21.33 2.50
C HIS A 432 15.12 21.18 2.54
N GLU A 433 14.49 20.95 3.69
CA GLU A 433 13.02 20.91 3.76
C GLU A 433 12.39 22.30 3.97
N GLU A 434 12.23 23.10 2.90
CA GLU A 434 10.99 23.87 2.75
C GLU A 434 9.89 22.89 2.31
N ILE A 435 9.38 22.07 3.24
CA ILE A 435 8.33 21.09 2.91
C ILE A 435 7.31 21.03 4.04
N ALA A 436 6.34 21.94 3.98
CA ALA A 436 5.08 21.80 4.71
C ALA A 436 3.85 21.84 3.78
N GLU A 437 3.98 22.22 2.50
CA GLU A 437 2.82 22.34 1.59
C GLU A 437 2.75 21.21 0.54
N GLU A 438 3.86 20.70 0.01
CA GLU A 438 3.78 19.68 -1.07
C GLU A 438 3.54 18.24 -0.58
N ILE A 439 3.82 17.90 0.68
CA ILE A 439 3.43 16.59 1.25
C ILE A 439 1.92 16.57 1.57
N ALA A 440 1.31 17.73 1.84
CA ALA A 440 -0.13 17.85 2.08
C ALA A 440 -0.97 17.66 0.80
N GLU A 441 -0.42 17.96 -0.39
CA GLU A 441 -1.05 17.65 -1.69
C GLU A 441 -0.44 16.40 -2.37
N GLY A 442 0.67 15.91 -1.83
CA GLY A 442 1.47 14.80 -2.32
C GLY A 442 1.69 13.76 -1.23
N ASP A 443 0.61 13.10 -0.83
CA ASP A 443 0.59 11.80 -0.13
C ASP A 443 1.70 10.89 -0.72
N PRO A 444 2.36 9.99 0.03
CA PRO A 444 3.26 8.98 -0.53
C PRO A 444 2.47 8.01 -1.42
N LYS A 445 2.16 8.49 -2.63
CA LYS A 445 1.19 7.98 -3.62
C LYS A 445 1.58 6.60 -4.18
N HIS A 446 2.66 5.99 -3.68
CA HIS A 446 3.42 4.98 -4.41
C HIS A 446 3.78 3.74 -3.59
N VAL A 447 3.48 3.70 -2.28
CA VAL A 447 3.63 2.50 -1.46
C VAL A 447 2.52 2.48 -0.41
N VAL A 448 1.39 1.82 -0.70
CA VAL A 448 0.50 1.39 0.38
C VAL A 448 1.19 0.16 0.99
N PRO A 449 1.68 0.22 2.25
CA PRO A 449 2.28 -0.95 2.88
C PRO A 449 1.24 -2.07 2.91
N ALA A 450 1.69 -3.31 2.73
CA ALA A 450 0.81 -4.46 2.80
C ALA A 450 0.08 -4.46 4.16
N GLN A 451 -1.24 -4.33 4.14
CA GLN A 451 -2.01 -4.44 5.37
C GLN A 451 -1.98 -5.90 5.84
N PRO A 452 -1.69 -6.16 7.12
CA PRO A 452 -1.79 -7.51 7.67
C PRO A 452 -3.23 -8.02 7.48
N VAL A 453 -3.37 -9.24 6.96
CA VAL A 453 -4.67 -9.88 6.77
C VAL A 453 -5.35 -10.06 8.14
N PRO A 454 -6.66 -9.76 8.29
CA PRO A 454 -7.34 -9.84 9.58
C PRO A 454 -7.17 -11.21 10.27
N PRO A 455 -6.82 -11.27 11.58
CA PRO A 455 -6.44 -12.49 12.32
C PRO A 455 -7.57 -13.48 12.61
N LYS A 456 -8.66 -13.52 11.84
CA LYS A 456 -9.72 -14.54 12.06
C LYS A 456 -9.23 -15.99 11.88
N TYR A 457 -7.96 -16.17 11.48
CA TYR A 457 -7.28 -17.46 11.31
C TYR A 457 -5.87 -17.58 11.93
N ALA A 458 -5.39 -16.62 12.74
CA ALA A 458 -4.11 -16.76 13.44
C ALA A 458 -4.19 -16.18 14.85
N LYS A 459 -3.99 -17.04 15.87
CA LYS A 459 -3.88 -16.64 17.26
C LYS A 459 -2.48 -16.07 17.50
N LYS A 460 -2.43 -14.85 18.03
CA LYS A 460 -1.27 -14.11 18.57
C LYS A 460 -0.20 -13.72 17.55
N ALA A 461 -0.24 -12.47 17.10
CA ALA A 461 0.95 -11.62 16.90
C ALA A 461 0.51 -10.14 16.91
N PHE A 462 1.48 -9.26 17.15
CA PHE A 462 1.36 -7.92 17.73
C PHE A 462 0.38 -6.92 17.06
N VAL A 463 -0.23 -6.12 17.95
CA VAL A 463 -0.94 -4.87 17.70
C VAL A 463 0.05 -3.79 17.28
N GLY A 464 -0.32 -2.96 16.29
CA GLY A 464 0.31 -1.66 16.07
C GLY A 464 0.99 -1.46 14.71
N ALA A 465 0.28 -1.68 13.60
CA ALA A 465 0.63 -0.99 12.35
C ALA A 465 -0.04 0.39 12.39
N VAL A 466 0.61 1.35 13.06
CA VAL A 466 0.27 2.78 12.88
C VAL A 466 0.64 3.11 11.44
N ASN A 467 -0.32 3.59 10.65
CA ASN A 467 -0.03 4.17 9.35
C ASN A 467 0.87 5.41 9.58
N PRO A 468 2.18 5.37 9.30
CA PRO A 468 3.08 6.45 9.74
C PRO A 468 2.85 7.76 8.98
N LEU A 469 2.07 7.72 7.89
CA LEU A 469 2.06 8.75 6.85
C LEU A 469 0.77 9.60 6.83
N ALA A 470 -0.23 9.28 7.66
CA ALA A 470 -1.51 9.99 7.67
C ALA A 470 -1.52 11.32 8.47
N HIS A 471 -0.44 11.66 9.17
CA HIS A 471 -0.44 12.77 10.15
C HIS A 471 0.67 13.80 9.94
N ALA A 472 1.16 13.95 8.70
CA ALA A 472 2.23 14.90 8.36
C ALA A 472 1.78 16.36 8.15
N GLN A 473 0.58 16.74 8.60
CA GLN A 473 0.18 18.15 8.58
C GLN A 473 0.50 18.79 9.94
N PHE A 474 1.26 19.90 9.86
CA PHE A 474 1.67 20.77 10.97
C PHE A 474 2.86 20.24 11.82
N ALA A 475 4.07 20.33 11.26
CA ALA A 475 5.29 20.43 12.06
C ALA A 475 5.98 21.75 11.70
N HIS A 476 5.83 22.76 12.56
CA HIS A 476 6.65 23.97 12.47
C HIS A 476 8.01 23.66 13.11
N VAL A 477 9.10 23.87 12.36
CA VAL A 477 10.47 23.51 12.74
C VAL A 477 11.09 24.55 13.68
N VAL A 478 11.76 24.09 14.75
CA VAL A 478 12.87 24.82 15.38
C VAL A 478 14.09 23.86 15.47
N PRO A 479 15.23 24.17 14.84
CA PRO A 479 16.40 23.27 14.80
C PRO A 479 17.06 23.09 16.16
N GLY A 480 17.45 21.86 16.50
CA GLY A 480 17.94 21.49 17.82
C GLY A 480 19.09 20.48 17.86
N GLY A 481 19.97 20.40 16.86
CA GLY A 481 21.20 19.59 16.95
C GLY A 481 21.62 18.83 15.70
N GLU A 482 21.73 19.52 14.56
CA GLU A 482 22.16 18.94 13.29
C GLU A 482 23.53 18.23 13.38
N VAL A 483 23.62 17.04 12.80
CA VAL A 483 24.86 16.24 12.66
C VAL A 483 25.15 15.99 11.19
N GLU A 484 26.43 16.06 10.80
CA GLU A 484 26.86 15.75 9.44
C GLU A 484 26.99 14.23 9.24
N VAL A 485 26.31 13.70 8.21
CA VAL A 485 26.35 12.30 7.81
C VAL A 485 26.76 12.16 6.35
N GLU A 486 27.44 11.07 6.03
CA GLU A 486 27.87 10.74 4.66
C GLU A 486 26.88 9.78 4.01
N VAL A 487 26.21 10.23 2.95
CA VAL A 487 25.25 9.42 2.20
C VAL A 487 26.00 8.40 1.34
N LYS A 488 25.73 7.11 1.58
CA LYS A 488 26.32 5.98 0.85
C LYS A 488 25.56 5.64 -0.44
N SER A 489 24.24 5.83 -0.45
CA SER A 489 23.41 5.61 -1.65
C SER A 489 22.08 6.34 -1.56
N VAL A 490 21.52 6.68 -2.72
CA VAL A 490 20.20 7.30 -2.87
C VAL A 490 19.37 6.46 -3.81
N GLU A 491 18.21 5.99 -3.35
CA GLU A 491 17.23 5.25 -4.18
C GLU A 491 15.98 6.10 -4.35
N THR A 492 15.50 6.29 -5.58
CA THR A 492 14.19 6.94 -5.81
C THR A 492 13.07 5.90 -5.71
N VAL A 493 12.16 6.08 -4.76
CA VAL A 493 11.01 5.20 -4.52
C VAL A 493 9.72 6.01 -4.69
N GLY A 494 9.12 5.95 -5.88
CA GLY A 494 7.95 6.76 -6.20
C GLY A 494 8.31 8.24 -6.24
N LYS A 495 7.74 9.03 -5.32
CA LYS A 495 8.00 10.47 -5.19
C LYS A 495 9.02 10.82 -4.09
N VAL A 496 9.46 9.85 -3.31
CA VAL A 496 10.40 10.06 -2.20
C VAL A 496 11.78 9.50 -2.54
N LYS A 497 12.82 10.04 -1.90
CA LYS A 497 14.16 9.47 -1.95
C LYS A 497 14.46 8.72 -0.64
N LEU A 498 14.92 7.49 -0.78
CA LEU A 498 15.44 6.68 0.30
C LEU A 498 16.96 6.88 0.34
N LEU A 499 17.42 7.56 1.38
CA LEU A 499 18.83 7.77 1.67
C LEU A 499 19.33 6.63 2.53
N ARG A 500 20.53 6.14 2.23
CA ARG A 500 21.26 5.20 3.10
C ARG A 500 22.57 5.85 3.54
N PHE A 501 22.80 5.84 4.84
CA PHE A 501 24.06 6.20 5.47
C PHE A 501 24.37 5.18 6.58
N ALA A 502 25.34 5.46 7.45
CA ALA A 502 25.67 4.56 8.54
C ALA A 502 26.03 5.33 9.81
N PHE A 503 25.67 4.75 10.95
CA PHE A 503 26.19 5.10 12.26
C PHE A 503 27.10 3.95 12.69
N GLY A 504 28.41 4.15 12.63
CA GLY A 504 29.37 3.06 12.74
C GLY A 504 29.20 2.01 11.64
N ASP A 505 29.06 0.74 12.03
CA ASP A 505 28.83 -0.42 11.14
C ASP A 505 27.34 -0.72 10.88
N ASP A 506 26.43 0.07 11.47
CA ASP A 506 25.00 -0.14 11.32
C ASP A 506 24.42 0.75 10.20
N PRO A 507 23.74 0.15 9.22
CA PRO A 507 23.09 0.89 8.14
C PRO A 507 21.89 1.67 8.69
N VAL A 508 21.76 2.91 8.25
CA VAL A 508 20.62 3.78 8.58
C VAL A 508 19.95 4.22 7.30
N PHE A 509 18.62 4.15 7.30
CA PHE A 509 17.75 4.50 6.21
C PHE A 509 16.92 5.72 6.60
N ALA A 510 16.83 6.68 5.69
CA ALA A 510 16.01 7.87 5.87
C ALA A 510 15.19 8.15 4.62
N VAL A 511 13.97 8.64 4.81
CA VAL A 511 13.11 9.10 3.72
C VAL A 511 13.18 10.62 3.68
N GLY A 512 13.43 11.19 2.50
CA GLY A 512 13.43 12.64 2.30
C GLY A 512 13.25 13.01 0.83
N ASN A 513 12.98 14.28 0.57
CA ASN A 513 12.80 14.82 -0.79
C ASN A 513 13.99 15.65 -1.27
N ALA A 514 15.14 15.55 -0.60
CA ALA A 514 16.30 16.37 -0.93
C ALA A 514 16.73 16.18 -2.41
N ASP A 515 17.00 17.27 -3.12
CA ASP A 515 17.60 17.27 -4.46
C ASP A 515 19.08 16.84 -4.40
N LEU A 516 19.32 15.64 -3.89
CA LEU A 516 20.62 14.98 -3.90
C LEU A 516 20.78 14.24 -5.22
N GLU A 517 21.85 14.57 -5.93
CA GLU A 517 22.37 13.79 -7.06
C GLU A 517 23.06 12.51 -6.56
N ASP A 518 23.19 11.52 -7.44
CA ASP A 518 23.84 10.25 -7.13
C ASP A 518 25.34 10.48 -6.86
N GLY A 519 25.78 10.29 -5.61
CA GLY A 519 27.16 10.54 -5.20
C GLY A 519 27.32 10.68 -3.68
N ILE A 520 28.56 10.61 -3.21
CA ILE A 520 28.90 10.81 -1.79
C ILE A 520 28.69 12.28 -1.45
N ALA A 521 27.56 12.59 -0.82
CA ALA A 521 27.25 13.91 -0.29
C ALA A 521 27.27 13.88 1.24
N LYS A 522 27.89 14.89 1.84
CA LYS A 522 27.76 15.17 3.27
C LYS A 522 26.54 16.04 3.47
N ILE A 523 25.57 15.55 4.24
CA ILE A 523 24.34 16.27 4.55
C ILE A 523 24.22 16.41 6.05
N LYS A 524 23.58 17.48 6.50
CA LYS A 524 23.21 17.60 7.89
C LYS A 524 21.84 16.98 8.13
N THR A 525 21.72 16.30 9.26
CA THR A 525 20.47 15.68 9.68
C THR A 525 20.22 15.86 11.17
N ASP A 526 18.95 15.90 11.54
CA ASP A 526 18.47 15.82 12.92
C ASP A 526 17.33 14.80 13.01
N ILE A 527 16.94 14.40 14.21
CA ILE A 527 15.90 13.41 14.46
C ILE A 527 14.66 14.10 15.04
N ASP A 528 13.49 13.84 14.45
CA ASP A 528 12.19 14.15 15.02
C ASP A 528 11.89 13.21 16.19
N TRP A 529 12.42 13.58 17.37
CA TRP A 529 12.34 12.81 18.61
C TRP A 529 10.91 12.50 19.07
N LYS A 530 9.90 13.21 18.56
CA LYS A 530 8.49 12.89 18.83
C LYS A 530 8.11 11.52 18.28
N LYS A 531 8.75 11.07 17.20
CA LYS A 531 8.46 9.80 16.51
C LYS A 531 9.27 8.61 17.04
N VAL A 532 10.23 8.84 17.93
CA VAL A 532 11.19 7.82 18.36
C VAL A 532 10.66 7.06 19.58
N SER A 533 10.73 5.73 19.52
CA SER A 533 10.49 4.87 20.69
C SER A 533 11.82 4.32 21.22
N ILE A 534 11.92 4.16 22.53
CA ILE A 534 13.18 3.80 23.21
C ILE A 534 12.92 2.64 24.16
N VAL A 535 13.81 1.67 24.19
CA VAL A 535 13.78 0.55 25.13
C VAL A 535 15.04 0.58 25.97
N ASP A 536 14.89 0.59 27.29
CA ASP A 536 16.01 0.56 28.22
C ASP A 536 16.62 -0.86 28.36
N ALA A 537 17.68 -0.97 29.17
CA ALA A 537 18.35 -2.24 29.43
C ALA A 537 17.47 -3.26 30.18
N GLU A 538 16.47 -2.80 30.93
CA GLU A 538 15.50 -3.62 31.67
C GLU A 538 14.32 -4.08 30.80
N GLY A 539 14.22 -3.54 29.58
CA GLY A 539 13.14 -3.83 28.64
C GLY A 539 11.93 -2.92 28.80
N ASN A 540 12.01 -1.86 29.61
CA ASN A 540 10.94 -0.87 29.71
C ASN A 540 10.93 -0.01 28.45
N GLU A 541 9.75 0.16 27.86
CA GLU A 541 9.54 0.96 26.66
C GLU A 541 9.10 2.38 27.02
N ILE A 542 9.81 3.35 26.46
CA ILE A 542 9.43 4.76 26.40
C ILE A 542 8.88 4.97 24.98
N PRO A 543 7.55 4.98 24.81
CA PRO A 543 6.94 5.08 23.49
C PRO A 543 7.15 6.48 22.90
N ALA A 544 7.11 6.55 21.57
CA ALA A 544 6.98 7.80 20.83
C ALA A 544 5.77 8.61 21.33
N LEU A 545 5.83 9.93 21.11
CA LEU A 545 4.68 10.80 21.39
C LEU A 545 3.52 10.35 20.49
N ASN A 546 2.39 9.99 21.09
CA ASN A 546 1.22 9.61 20.32
C ASN A 546 0.64 10.84 19.61
N LEU A 547 0.83 10.91 18.29
CA LEU A 547 0.34 11.99 17.43
C LEU A 547 -1.08 11.75 16.90
N THR A 548 -1.77 10.73 17.40
CA THR A 548 -3.18 10.46 17.11
C THR A 548 -3.93 10.26 18.41
N ASN A 549 -4.74 11.23 18.79
CA ASN A 549 -5.65 11.12 19.92
C ASN A 549 -6.87 10.32 19.51
N VAL A 550 -7.44 9.56 20.45
CA VAL A 550 -8.71 8.84 20.25
C VAL A 550 -9.61 9.10 21.45
N LEU A 551 -10.83 9.56 21.18
CA LEU A 551 -11.90 9.65 22.17
C LEU A 551 -13.06 8.76 21.77
N HIS A 552 -13.57 8.01 22.74
CA HIS A 552 -14.78 7.21 22.55
C HIS A 552 -16.01 8.12 22.65
N GLY A 553 -16.94 7.94 21.72
CA GLY A 553 -18.12 8.76 21.60
C GLY A 553 -19.34 8.04 21.03
N LYS A 554 -20.44 8.78 20.98
CA LYS A 554 -21.69 8.35 20.35
C LYS A 554 -22.34 9.49 19.61
N MET A 555 -23.05 9.17 18.54
CA MET A 555 -23.92 10.15 17.90
C MET A 555 -25.15 10.38 18.79
N VAL A 556 -25.47 11.65 19.02
CA VAL A 556 -26.64 12.08 19.78
C VAL A 556 -27.50 13.01 18.94
N LYS A 557 -28.77 13.14 19.33
CA LYS A 557 -29.69 14.11 18.73
C LYS A 557 -30.41 14.90 19.81
N GLU A 558 -30.46 16.21 19.65
CA GLU A 558 -31.18 17.12 20.53
C GLU A 558 -32.34 17.75 19.79
N ARG A 559 -33.51 17.78 20.43
CA ARG A 559 -34.72 18.33 19.82
C ARG A 559 -34.76 19.84 20.03
N ILE A 560 -34.67 20.60 18.93
CA ILE A 560 -34.73 22.07 18.94
C ILE A 560 -36.09 22.63 18.47
N GLY A 561 -36.97 21.78 17.93
CA GLY A 561 -38.29 22.19 17.46
C GLY A 561 -39.32 21.07 17.39
N LYS A 562 -40.49 21.35 16.77
CA LYS A 562 -41.55 20.33 16.62
C LYS A 562 -41.08 19.15 15.78
N LYS A 563 -40.27 19.39 14.74
CA LYS A 563 -39.68 18.37 13.85
C LYS A 563 -38.17 18.53 13.62
N ASP A 564 -37.53 19.51 14.25
CA ASP A 564 -36.14 19.86 14.00
C ASP A 564 -35.24 19.28 15.11
N PHE A 565 -34.13 18.67 14.69
CA PHE A 565 -33.13 18.07 15.55
C PHE A 565 -31.76 18.60 15.20
N ASN A 566 -30.97 18.92 16.22
CA ASN A 566 -29.53 19.06 16.08
C ASN A 566 -28.89 17.69 16.30
N PHE A 567 -27.87 17.38 15.52
CA PHE A 567 -27.07 16.18 15.69
C PHE A 567 -25.67 16.56 16.16
N GLY A 568 -25.10 15.74 17.01
CA GLY A 568 -23.76 15.96 17.53
C GLY A 568 -23.10 14.67 17.96
N LEU A 569 -21.81 14.79 18.28
CA LEU A 569 -21.01 13.73 18.88
C LEU A 569 -20.90 14.03 20.37
N ASP A 570 -21.38 13.11 21.21
CA ASP A 570 -21.09 13.13 22.65
C ASP A 570 -19.72 12.50 22.88
N LEU A 571 -18.77 13.34 23.28
CA LEU A 571 -17.40 12.97 23.61
C LEU A 571 -17.17 13.30 25.08
N ALA A 572 -17.06 12.26 25.90
CA ALA A 572 -16.87 12.37 27.34
C ALA A 572 -17.88 13.30 28.06
N GLY A 573 -19.15 13.27 27.65
CA GLY A 573 -20.24 14.05 28.25
C GLY A 573 -20.37 15.47 27.70
N LYS A 574 -19.63 15.82 26.65
CA LYS A 574 -19.74 17.10 25.93
C LYS A 574 -20.17 16.86 24.50
N ILE A 575 -21.19 17.60 24.08
CA ILE A 575 -21.79 17.48 22.75
C ILE A 575 -21.10 18.48 21.81
N PHE A 576 -20.45 17.95 20.78
CA PHE A 576 -19.92 18.69 19.65
C PHE A 576 -20.91 18.58 18.49
N TYR A 577 -21.58 19.68 18.13
CA TYR A 577 -22.53 19.67 17.04
C TYR A 577 -21.81 19.42 15.70
N SER A 578 -22.27 18.42 14.98
CA SER A 578 -21.65 17.99 13.73
C SER A 578 -22.14 18.83 12.55
N THR A 579 -21.28 19.01 11.56
CA THR A 579 -21.66 19.65 10.28
C THR A 579 -22.61 18.74 9.50
N GLU A 580 -23.37 19.32 8.56
CA GLU A 580 -24.27 18.54 7.68
C GLU A 580 -23.50 17.43 6.92
N PHE A 581 -22.26 17.73 6.52
CA PHE A 581 -21.35 16.77 5.89
C PHE A 581 -21.08 15.54 6.79
N VAL A 582 -20.66 15.76 8.04
CA VAL A 582 -20.40 14.68 9.01
C VAL A 582 -21.67 13.86 9.26
N GLN A 583 -22.81 14.53 9.39
CA GLN A 583 -24.10 13.88 9.59
C GLN A 583 -24.46 12.96 8.41
N GLN A 584 -24.33 13.45 7.17
CA GLN A 584 -24.64 12.68 5.97
C GLN A 584 -23.75 11.43 5.85
N LYS A 585 -22.45 11.55 6.12
CA LYS A 585 -21.51 10.41 6.11
C LYS A 585 -21.90 9.34 7.12
N LEU A 586 -22.19 9.75 8.35
CA LEU A 586 -22.62 8.89 9.44
C LEU A 586 -23.94 8.15 9.12
N PHE A 587 -24.93 8.86 8.57
CA PHE A 587 -26.20 8.26 8.17
C PHE A 587 -26.06 7.35 6.95
N ASN A 588 -25.20 7.67 5.98
CA ASN A 588 -24.98 6.81 4.83
C ASN A 588 -24.29 5.49 5.25
N ALA A 589 -23.35 5.54 6.18
CA ALA A 589 -22.60 4.36 6.62
C ALA A 589 -23.39 3.41 7.54
N ALA A 590 -24.17 3.95 8.48
CA ALA A 590 -24.85 3.17 9.51
C ALA A 590 -26.38 3.30 9.52
N GLY A 591 -26.95 4.18 8.68
CA GLY A 591 -28.37 4.49 8.69
C GLY A 591 -28.82 4.98 10.07
N ARG A 592 -30.02 4.57 10.49
CA ARG A 592 -30.54 4.91 11.83
C ARG A 592 -29.82 4.22 12.98
N LYS A 593 -29.02 3.18 12.72
CA LYS A 593 -28.28 2.45 13.76
C LYS A 593 -27.10 3.26 14.30
N VAL A 594 -26.76 4.38 13.67
CA VAL A 594 -25.66 5.26 14.12
C VAL A 594 -25.80 5.74 15.57
N PHE A 595 -27.03 5.83 16.09
CA PHE A 595 -27.29 6.20 17.49
C PHE A 595 -27.04 5.05 18.48
N ASP A 596 -26.91 3.82 17.98
CA ASP A 596 -26.76 2.60 18.79
C ASP A 596 -25.34 2.02 18.71
N ILE A 597 -24.45 2.58 17.87
CA ILE A 597 -23.06 2.14 17.71
C ILE A 597 -22.11 2.99 18.54
N ASN A 598 -20.97 2.41 18.90
CA ASN A 598 -19.85 3.14 19.49
C ASN A 598 -18.97 3.72 18.38
N LEU A 599 -18.52 4.96 18.57
CA LEU A 599 -17.64 5.67 17.65
C LEU A 599 -16.30 5.92 18.35
N ASP A 600 -15.21 5.68 17.62
CA ASP A 600 -13.89 6.17 17.95
C ASP A 600 -13.64 7.42 17.12
N VAL A 601 -13.36 8.54 17.78
CA VAL A 601 -13.07 9.82 17.14
C VAL A 601 -11.58 10.08 17.25
N ASP A 602 -10.88 9.98 16.12
CA ASP A 602 -9.44 10.23 16.02
C ASP A 602 -9.14 11.67 15.56
N PHE A 603 -8.12 12.28 16.14
CA PHE A 603 -7.67 13.64 15.78
C PHE A 603 -6.21 13.86 16.19
N ASP A 604 -5.50 14.73 15.49
CA ASP A 604 -4.11 15.04 15.83
C ASP A 604 -4.01 16.03 17.02
N PRO A 605 -2.85 16.12 17.71
CA PRO A 605 -2.63 17.06 18.80
C PRO A 605 -2.73 18.55 18.47
N TYR A 606 -2.69 18.94 17.20
CA TYR A 606 -2.77 20.32 16.71
C TYR A 606 -4.22 20.75 16.45
N SER A 607 -5.08 19.78 16.17
CA SER A 607 -6.55 19.88 15.99
C SER A 607 -7.32 19.95 17.31
N VAL A 608 -6.62 20.09 18.44
CA VAL A 608 -7.20 20.28 19.78
C VAL A 608 -6.49 21.44 20.48
N MET A 609 -7.23 22.21 21.27
CA MET A 609 -6.67 23.33 22.04
C MET A 609 -7.27 23.42 23.44
N ILE A 610 -6.48 23.94 24.38
CA ILE A 610 -6.96 24.34 25.71
C ILE A 610 -7.80 25.63 25.56
N ALA A 611 -9.04 25.59 26.02
CA ALA A 611 -10.00 26.69 25.94
C ALA A 611 -10.75 26.88 27.27
N GLU A 612 -11.56 27.93 27.37
CA GLU A 612 -12.41 28.18 28.54
C GLU A 612 -13.54 27.15 28.67
N GLU A 613 -14.10 26.71 27.55
CA GLU A 613 -15.14 25.69 27.46
C GLU A 613 -14.68 24.50 26.61
N GLY A 614 -15.16 23.30 26.94
CA GLY A 614 -14.78 22.08 26.23
C GLY A 614 -14.93 20.84 27.09
N ILE A 615 -14.22 19.78 26.70
CA ILE A 615 -14.15 18.51 27.44
C ILE A 615 -13.27 18.72 28.68
N PRO A 616 -13.79 18.52 29.90
CA PRO A 616 -12.97 18.59 31.10
C PRO A 616 -11.86 17.55 31.04
N ALA A 617 -10.63 17.99 31.29
CA ALA A 617 -9.46 17.15 31.27
C ALA A 617 -8.48 17.56 32.37
N LYS A 618 -7.63 16.61 32.79
CA LYS A 618 -6.58 16.87 33.77
C LYS A 618 -5.21 16.74 33.12
N VAL A 619 -4.38 17.77 33.24
CA VAL A 619 -3.00 17.74 32.73
C VAL A 619 -2.20 16.75 33.56
N SER A 620 -1.66 15.73 32.91
CA SER A 620 -0.92 14.64 33.56
C SER A 620 0.58 14.70 33.33
N LYS A 621 1.03 15.29 32.21
CA LYS A 621 2.43 15.45 31.86
C LYS A 621 2.61 16.61 30.90
N ILE A 622 3.70 17.35 31.02
CA ILE A 622 4.16 18.31 30.01
C ILE A 622 5.45 17.79 29.39
N SER A 623 5.54 17.82 28.05
CA SER A 623 6.69 17.31 27.31
C SER A 623 7.21 18.37 26.34
N HIS A 624 8.50 18.67 26.42
CA HIS A 624 9.18 19.67 25.58
C HIS A 624 10.08 18.97 24.56
N PHE A 625 9.78 19.15 23.27
CA PHE A 625 10.50 18.60 22.13
C PHE A 625 11.00 19.76 21.26
N ASN A 626 12.29 20.07 21.31
CA ASN A 626 12.99 20.99 20.39
C ASN A 626 12.13 22.17 19.87
N GLY A 627 11.66 23.03 20.78
CA GLY A 627 10.88 24.23 20.45
C GLY A 627 9.35 24.07 20.50
N GLU A 628 8.85 22.83 20.53
CA GLU A 628 7.43 22.51 20.72
C GLU A 628 7.15 21.95 22.11
N SER A 629 5.94 22.18 22.60
CA SER A 629 5.51 21.70 23.92
C SER A 629 4.14 21.04 23.81
N PHE A 630 3.97 19.91 24.49
CA PHE A 630 2.73 19.14 24.48
C PHE A 630 2.26 18.88 25.92
N ALA A 631 0.96 19.04 26.16
CA ALA A 631 0.32 18.60 27.38
C ALA A 631 -0.42 17.27 27.12
N THR A 632 -0.07 16.23 27.88
CA THR A 632 -0.83 14.99 27.93
C THR A 632 -1.93 15.14 28.97
N CYS A 633 -3.17 15.15 28.52
CA CYS A 633 -4.36 15.34 29.34
C CYS A 633 -5.14 14.03 29.50
N SER A 634 -5.65 13.75 30.69
CA SER A 634 -6.55 12.62 30.94
C SER A 634 -8.00 13.05 30.76
N VAL A 635 -8.73 12.34 29.91
CA VAL A 635 -10.16 12.54 29.61
C VAL A 635 -10.88 11.21 29.85
N GLY A 636 -11.48 11.05 31.02
CA GLY A 636 -11.97 9.73 31.47
C GLY A 636 -10.82 8.72 31.48
N ASP A 637 -10.98 7.63 30.72
CA ASP A 637 -9.96 6.58 30.56
C ASP A 637 -8.98 6.85 29.39
N SER A 638 -9.24 7.89 28.58
CA SER A 638 -8.42 8.24 27.41
C SER A 638 -7.31 9.23 27.78
N LYS A 639 -6.18 9.14 27.06
CA LYS A 639 -5.11 10.14 27.08
C LYS A 639 -5.12 10.94 25.78
N VAL A 640 -5.11 12.26 25.90
CA VAL A 640 -5.14 13.21 24.78
C VAL A 640 -3.90 14.10 24.85
N ASN A 641 -3.06 14.07 23.83
CA ASN A 641 -1.94 14.98 23.67
C ASN A 641 -2.41 16.25 22.96
N VAL A 642 -2.02 17.41 23.50
CA VAL A 642 -2.43 18.73 23.00
C VAL A 642 -1.18 19.57 22.76
N PHE A 643 -1.03 20.11 21.56
CA PHE A 643 0.03 21.07 21.26
C PHE A 643 -0.23 22.39 22.01
N LEU A 644 0.78 22.87 22.75
CA LEU A 644 0.69 24.12 23.52
C LEU A 644 1.05 25.30 22.63
N ARG A 645 0.05 26.12 22.31
CA ARG A 645 0.23 27.34 21.51
C ARG A 645 0.88 28.45 22.35
N GLN A 646 1.50 29.43 21.70
CA GLN A 646 2.12 30.56 22.40
C GLN A 646 1.16 31.22 23.41
N GLY A 647 1.61 31.35 24.66
CA GLY A 647 0.83 31.91 25.77
C GLY A 647 0.07 30.88 26.61
N GLN A 648 -0.02 29.62 26.19
CA GLN A 648 -0.55 28.53 27.02
C GLN A 648 0.59 27.94 27.86
N ALA A 649 0.45 27.99 29.19
CA ALA A 649 1.41 27.43 30.14
C ALA A 649 0.71 26.71 31.29
N PRO A 650 -0.06 25.63 31.01
CA PRO A 650 -0.62 24.81 32.06
C PRO A 650 0.49 24.17 32.90
N GLN A 651 0.16 23.72 34.10
CA GLN A 651 1.02 22.94 34.98
C GLN A 651 0.48 21.51 35.13
N GLU A 652 1.36 20.58 35.49
CA GLU A 652 0.93 19.21 35.81
C GLU A 652 -0.03 19.23 37.01
N GLY A 653 -1.18 18.60 36.84
CA GLY A 653 -2.26 18.59 37.82
C GLY A 653 -3.37 19.60 37.54
N ASP A 654 -3.18 20.57 36.64
CA ASP A 654 -4.20 21.55 36.28
C ASP A 654 -5.45 20.89 35.67
N GLU A 655 -6.61 21.45 36.00
CA GLU A 655 -7.87 21.14 35.32
C GLU A 655 -8.05 22.12 34.16
N VAL A 656 -8.23 21.57 32.96
CA VAL A 656 -8.35 22.32 31.70
C VAL A 656 -9.57 21.85 30.92
N ASN A 657 -10.04 22.65 29.96
CA ASN A 657 -11.04 22.22 29.00
C ASN A 657 -10.44 22.09 27.60
N LEU A 658 -10.72 20.98 26.93
CA LEU A 658 -10.26 20.70 25.57
C LEU A 658 -11.35 21.01 24.56
N SER A 659 -11.05 21.91 23.63
CA SER A 659 -11.90 22.20 22.47
C SER A 659 -11.29 21.56 21.23
N LEU A 660 -12.11 20.76 20.53
CA LEU A 660 -11.73 20.03 19.31
C LEU A 660 -12.11 20.83 18.07
N ASP A 661 -11.27 20.80 17.05
CA ASP A 661 -11.67 21.21 15.70
C ASP A 661 -12.52 20.09 15.07
N ILE A 662 -13.83 20.30 15.03
CA ILE A 662 -14.80 19.35 14.47
C ILE A 662 -14.61 19.08 12.98
N THR A 663 -13.83 19.90 12.27
CA THR A 663 -13.57 19.75 10.83
C THR A 663 -12.35 18.86 10.54
N ALA A 664 -11.55 18.57 11.56
CA ALA A 664 -10.32 17.77 11.47
C ALA A 664 -10.44 16.45 12.27
N LEU A 665 -11.62 15.84 12.27
CA LEU A 665 -11.90 14.58 12.98
C LEU A 665 -11.97 13.40 12.00
N GLY A 666 -11.28 12.32 12.33
CA GLY A 666 -11.59 10.99 11.86
C GLY A 666 -12.70 10.36 12.69
N ILE A 667 -13.59 9.60 12.04
CA ILE A 667 -14.63 8.85 12.75
C ILE A 667 -14.63 7.40 12.30
N VAL A 668 -14.44 6.51 13.26
CA VAL A 668 -14.42 5.06 13.07
C VAL A 668 -15.58 4.44 13.84
N GLU A 669 -16.35 3.58 13.19
CA GLU A 669 -17.26 2.70 13.90
C GLU A 669 -16.45 1.63 14.64
N ALA A 670 -16.46 1.68 15.97
CA ALA A 670 -15.57 0.87 16.82
C ALA A 670 -15.82 -0.64 16.65
N ASP A 671 -17.09 -1.07 16.62
CA ASP A 671 -17.44 -2.50 16.61
C ASP A 671 -17.01 -3.23 15.33
N ARG A 672 -17.09 -2.53 14.19
CA ARG A 672 -16.75 -3.08 12.88
C ARG A 672 -15.38 -2.62 12.37
N GLY A 673 -14.76 -1.62 12.98
CA GLY A 673 -13.54 -0.98 12.48
C GLY A 673 -13.73 -0.46 11.06
N ILE A 674 -14.78 0.34 10.84
CA ILE A 674 -15.06 0.96 9.54
C ILE A 674 -14.83 2.46 9.69
N ARG A 675 -13.86 2.99 8.95
CA ARG A 675 -13.65 4.43 8.88
C ARG A 675 -14.76 5.06 8.04
N ILE A 676 -15.51 5.95 8.67
CA ILE A 676 -16.65 6.66 8.07
C ILE A 676 -16.19 7.99 7.50
N ILE A 677 -15.32 8.68 8.24
CA ILE A 677 -14.76 10.01 7.92
C ILE A 677 -13.23 9.94 7.96
#